data_AF-A0A7R9L875-F1
#
_entry.id   AF-A0A7R9L875-F1
#
_cell.length_a   1.000
_cell.length_b   1.000
_cell.length_c   1.000
_cell.angle_alpha   90.00
_cell.angle_beta   90.00
_cell.angle_gamma   90.00
#
_symmetry.space_group_name_H-M   'P 1'
#
loop_
_entity.id
_entity.type
_entity.pdbx_description
1 polymer ?
#
loop_
_entity_poly.entity_id
_entity_poly.type
_entity_poly.pdbx_seq_one_letter_code
_entity_poly.pdbx_strand_id
1 'polypeptide(L)'
;MQVGERLPAERKLCEQLGVSRSSLREAISQLTSTGMLISKGGAGTYLQQFPVNWSQNQIVESLSNLIDEDPAYRFDVQEARTILEGGSAWYAAQRATPKDLAQIREYYDQISYFQSIGDDEQASLADAKFHLAIAEASHNLVLIQMMRGVFDLLQFNVLLGRRKVYSETHRFDQLHDQHFKVMDAIERHDPDAARDAVCGHIEFVVQQVRMIDEEEARRQRMYARRGEVQAAVAADKKGIPFTLSTVSVCPIEEVAPAINRPMWFQLYVLRDRGFMKNALERAKAAGCSTLVFTVDMPVPGARYRDAHSGMSGPNAAMRRYMQSCFHPHWAWNVGLLGRPHDLGNISKYLGKPTGLEDYIGWLGNNFDPSISWKDLEWIREFWDGPMVIKGILDPEDAKDAVRFGADGIVVSNHGGRQLDGVLSSARALPPIADAVKGDIKILADSGIRNGLDVVRMLALGADTCMLGRAFVYALGAAGGAGVSNLLELIDKEMRVAMTLTGAKTIADINADCLGRRYGSGQVLAVVVPGTLFEQWQVLQAAVNADCIVIMQAANTGLTGGSTPFGDDYDRPVILMSTRRLAGIQVINQGQQVICLPGATLDRLEKELAHYNRGICNNSGGALVRRGPAYTELALYACVNASGELELVNHLVVVLLTIVMRMMLNRSMKIHLHDSMLIHHVYLKLQVLQVFYVGTNSHDDLTEIRRFLLKDLPRLPIAGEYIHRVAYDIGAEYGKDTFMFIEKFGTAKVPAAFALKDKVDGYLEKIGLRSLSDKVLQMVTKLLPNHLPKRMNEFRDLYEHHLMIRIENQDGVRLFYIVSQWQVQQFVIVIRIVRKLKILLRWILLYAVTTVNG
;
A
#
# COMPACT_ATOMS: atom_id res chain seq x y z
N MET A 1 0.51 -40.74 53.67
CA MET A 1 1.96 -40.54 53.72
C MET A 1 2.24 -39.05 53.77
N GLN A 2 3.23 -38.62 54.53
CA GLN A 2 3.71 -37.23 54.60
C GLN A 2 4.96 -37.03 53.73
N VAL A 3 5.23 -35.79 53.32
CA VAL A 3 6.42 -35.43 52.56
C VAL A 3 7.69 -35.86 53.32
N GLY A 4 8.61 -36.53 52.64
CA GLY A 4 9.84 -37.09 53.22
C GLY A 4 9.72 -38.54 53.69
N GLU A 5 8.52 -39.12 53.74
CA GLU A 5 8.35 -40.54 54.11
C GLU A 5 8.77 -41.49 52.99
N ARG A 6 9.36 -42.63 53.39
CA ARG A 6 9.76 -43.71 52.49
C ARG A 6 8.54 -44.53 52.06
N LEU A 7 8.41 -44.79 50.77
CA LEU A 7 7.46 -45.75 50.23
C LEU A 7 7.77 -47.17 50.75
N PRO A 8 6.74 -47.97 51.10
CA PRO A 8 6.91 -49.38 51.40
C PRO A 8 7.63 -50.12 50.26
N ALA A 9 8.18 -51.30 50.54
CA ALA A 9 8.79 -52.12 49.50
C ALA A 9 7.76 -52.48 48.41
N GLU A 10 8.17 -52.52 47.14
CA GLU A 10 7.31 -52.74 45.96
C GLU A 10 6.34 -53.92 46.14
N ARG A 11 6.82 -55.03 46.73
CA ARG A 11 6.00 -56.21 47.00
C ARG A 11 4.82 -55.91 47.92
N LYS A 12 5.05 -55.16 49.00
CA LYS A 12 4.03 -54.80 49.99
C LYS A 12 3.03 -53.80 49.41
N LEU A 13 3.49 -52.87 48.57
CA LEU A 13 2.63 -51.94 47.84
C LEU A 13 1.73 -52.66 46.82
N CYS A 14 2.25 -53.65 46.09
CA CYS A 14 1.44 -54.45 45.16
C CYS A 14 0.31 -55.19 45.88
N GLU A 15 0.61 -55.77 47.05
CA GLU A 15 -0.38 -56.46 47.88
C GLU A 15 -1.42 -55.48 48.46
N GLN A 16 -0.99 -54.30 48.94
CA GLN A 16 -1.89 -53.29 49.50
C GLN A 16 -2.81 -52.64 48.46
N LEU A 17 -2.31 -52.44 47.24
CA LEU A 17 -3.04 -51.75 46.17
C LEU A 17 -3.74 -52.73 45.21
N GLY A 18 -3.50 -54.03 45.33
CA GLY A 18 -4.12 -55.05 44.48
C GLY A 18 -3.65 -54.99 43.02
N VAL A 19 -2.43 -54.52 42.75
CA VAL A 19 -1.90 -54.31 41.39
C VAL A 19 -0.66 -55.16 41.11
N SER A 20 -0.40 -55.43 39.83
CA SER A 20 0.81 -56.14 39.42
C SER A 20 2.08 -55.29 39.62
N ARG A 21 3.22 -55.97 39.83
CA ARG A 21 4.53 -55.29 39.99
C ARG A 21 4.92 -54.45 38.79
N SER A 22 4.56 -54.86 37.58
CA SER A 22 4.83 -54.09 36.36
C SER A 22 4.08 -52.75 36.38
N SER A 23 2.78 -52.78 36.67
CA SER A 23 1.95 -51.58 36.75
C SER A 23 2.42 -50.65 37.86
N LEU A 24 2.81 -51.20 39.02
CA LEU A 24 3.35 -50.40 40.12
C LEU A 24 4.69 -49.74 39.75
N ARG A 25 5.59 -50.46 39.06
CA ARG A 25 6.87 -49.90 38.60
C ARG A 25 6.70 -48.80 37.57
N GLU A 26 5.75 -48.96 36.66
CA GLU A 26 5.45 -47.95 35.66
C GLU A 26 4.84 -46.68 36.30
N ALA A 27 3.94 -46.85 37.26
CA ALA A 27 3.41 -45.75 38.05
C ALA A 27 4.49 -45.06 38.89
N ILE A 28 5.39 -45.81 39.55
CA ILE A 28 6.52 -45.23 40.30
C ILE A 28 7.48 -44.51 39.33
N SER A 29 7.73 -45.05 38.15
CA SER A 29 8.57 -44.42 37.12
C SER A 29 7.98 -43.09 36.64
N GLN A 30 6.66 -43.04 36.36
CA GLN A 30 5.97 -41.81 36.00
C GLN A 30 5.93 -40.79 37.14
N LEU A 31 5.71 -41.24 38.37
CA LEU A 31 5.73 -40.35 39.55
C LEU A 31 7.15 -39.85 39.87
N THR A 32 8.18 -40.62 39.51
CA THR A 32 9.58 -40.19 39.62
C THR A 32 9.94 -39.20 38.50
N SER A 33 9.48 -39.43 37.28
CA SER A 33 9.73 -38.51 36.15
C SER A 33 9.01 -37.17 36.29
N THR A 34 7.86 -37.15 36.97
CA THR A 34 7.12 -35.92 37.32
C THR A 34 7.65 -35.26 38.61
N GLY A 35 8.66 -35.84 39.27
CA GLY A 35 9.32 -35.26 40.44
C GLY A 35 8.55 -35.40 41.76
N MET A 36 7.45 -36.16 41.80
CA MET A 36 6.71 -36.43 43.04
C MET A 36 7.42 -37.46 43.93
N LEU A 37 8.24 -38.33 43.34
CA LEU A 37 9.04 -39.34 44.03
C LEU A 37 10.53 -39.20 43.68
N ILE A 38 11.39 -39.46 44.67
CA ILE A 38 12.84 -39.56 44.44
C ILE A 38 13.34 -40.94 44.85
N SER A 39 14.07 -41.59 43.95
CA SER A 39 14.65 -42.91 44.18
C SER A 39 16.14 -42.76 44.52
N LYS A 40 16.52 -43.07 45.76
CA LYS A 40 17.93 -43.03 46.19
C LYS A 40 18.48 -44.46 46.15
N GLY A 41 19.55 -44.67 45.37
CA GLY A 41 20.18 -45.98 45.21
C GLY A 41 20.51 -46.63 46.56
N GLY A 42 19.94 -47.81 46.83
CA GLY A 42 20.11 -48.55 48.08
C GLY A 42 19.24 -48.09 49.27
N ALA A 43 18.68 -46.88 49.24
CA ALA A 43 17.91 -46.31 50.35
C ALA A 43 16.38 -46.31 50.12
N GLY A 44 15.90 -46.66 48.93
CA GLY A 44 14.48 -46.73 48.58
C GLY A 44 13.91 -45.45 47.97
N THR A 45 12.59 -45.44 47.72
CA THR A 45 11.87 -44.33 47.10
C THR A 45 11.15 -43.49 48.16
N TYR A 46 11.24 -42.17 48.07
CA TYR A 46 10.69 -41.24 49.06
C TYR A 46 9.71 -40.27 48.40
N LEU A 47 8.67 -39.87 49.14
CA LEU A 47 7.74 -38.83 48.72
C LEU A 47 8.40 -37.45 48.83
N GLN A 48 8.43 -36.68 47.75
CA GLN A 48 9.06 -35.37 47.68
C GLN A 48 8.02 -34.25 47.73
N GLN A 49 8.35 -33.10 48.33
CA GLN A 49 7.52 -31.90 48.22
C GLN A 49 7.59 -31.40 46.77
N PHE A 50 6.46 -31.03 46.18
CA PHE A 50 6.49 -30.31 44.90
C PHE A 50 7.45 -29.12 45.05
N PRO A 51 8.39 -28.92 44.10
CA PRO A 51 9.17 -27.70 44.11
C PRO A 51 8.17 -26.53 44.01
N VAL A 52 8.29 -25.57 44.92
CA VAL A 52 7.60 -24.27 44.85
C VAL A 52 7.89 -23.55 43.52
N ASN A 53 8.90 -24.03 42.78
CA ASN A 53 9.46 -23.50 41.54
C ASN A 53 9.09 -24.35 40.30
N TRP A 54 7.96 -25.08 40.30
CA TRP A 54 7.53 -25.87 39.12
C TRP A 54 7.44 -25.02 37.83
N SER A 55 7.06 -23.74 37.94
CA SER A 55 7.02 -22.78 36.82
C SER A 55 8.40 -22.39 36.31
N GLN A 56 9.42 -22.28 37.17
CA GLN A 56 10.75 -21.80 36.80
C GLN A 56 11.44 -22.72 35.78
N ASN A 57 11.39 -24.04 35.97
CA ASN A 57 12.19 -24.96 35.15
C ASN A 57 11.49 -25.45 33.88
N GLN A 58 10.15 -25.35 33.75
CA GLN A 58 9.43 -25.85 32.56
C GLN A 58 8.84 -24.75 31.68
N ILE A 59 8.41 -23.63 32.25
CA ILE A 59 7.78 -22.53 31.49
C ILE A 59 8.78 -21.38 31.32
N VAL A 60 9.40 -20.93 32.42
CA VAL A 60 10.29 -19.76 32.41
C VAL A 60 11.57 -20.04 31.64
N GLU A 61 12.27 -21.15 31.89
CA GLU A 61 13.53 -21.48 31.20
C GLU A 61 13.37 -21.63 29.68
N SER A 62 12.28 -22.27 29.22
CA SER A 62 11.98 -22.46 27.78
C SER A 62 11.63 -21.15 27.08
N LEU A 63 10.84 -20.28 27.74
CA LEU A 63 10.48 -18.97 27.20
C LEU A 63 11.63 -17.96 27.31
N SER A 64 12.49 -18.05 28.32
CA SER A 64 13.66 -17.18 28.47
C SER A 64 14.62 -17.38 27.31
N ASN A 65 14.89 -18.63 26.92
CA ASN A 65 15.74 -18.92 25.76
C ASN A 65 15.14 -18.35 24.45
N LEU A 66 13.82 -18.40 24.28
CA LEU A 66 13.15 -17.81 23.12
C LEU A 66 13.22 -16.28 23.11
N ILE A 67 13.13 -15.64 24.28
CA ILE A 67 13.24 -14.18 24.43
C ILE A 67 14.68 -13.71 24.17
N ASP A 68 15.68 -14.50 24.60
CA ASP A 68 17.09 -14.22 24.31
C ASP A 68 17.41 -14.35 22.80
N GLU A 69 16.77 -15.30 22.10
CA GLU A 69 16.91 -15.50 20.66
C GLU A 69 16.15 -14.45 19.82
N ASP A 70 14.93 -14.09 20.22
CA ASP A 70 14.12 -13.04 19.59
C ASP A 70 13.53 -12.09 20.65
N PRO A 71 14.14 -10.90 20.80
CA PRO A 71 13.65 -9.85 21.69
C PRO A 71 12.22 -9.36 21.40
N ALA A 72 11.58 -9.74 20.30
CA ALA A 72 10.17 -9.45 20.04
C ALA A 72 9.21 -10.20 20.98
N TYR A 73 9.59 -11.41 21.43
CA TYR A 73 8.76 -12.22 22.34
C TYR A 73 8.48 -11.54 23.68
N ARG A 74 9.30 -10.56 24.08
CA ARG A 74 9.01 -9.75 25.27
C ARG A 74 7.69 -8.97 25.14
N PHE A 75 7.23 -8.63 23.94
CA PHE A 75 5.94 -7.97 23.73
C PHE A 75 4.78 -8.94 23.85
N ASP A 76 4.94 -10.17 23.37
CA ASP A 76 3.95 -11.23 23.54
C ASP A 76 3.74 -11.55 25.04
N VAL A 77 4.81 -11.49 25.83
CA VAL A 77 4.74 -11.59 27.30
C VAL A 77 3.92 -10.44 27.90
N GLN A 78 4.06 -9.21 27.38
CA GLN A 78 3.29 -8.05 27.87
C GLN A 78 1.81 -8.10 27.46
N GLU A 79 1.49 -8.62 26.26
CA GLU A 79 0.11 -8.88 25.84
C GLU A 79 -0.55 -9.92 26.74
N ALA A 80 0.17 -11.00 27.08
CA ALA A 80 -0.30 -12.00 28.04
C ALA A 80 -0.54 -11.40 29.43
N ARG A 81 0.32 -10.49 29.91
CA ARG A 81 0.14 -9.78 31.19
C ARG A 81 -1.13 -8.96 31.22
N THR A 82 -1.42 -8.21 30.15
CA THR A 82 -2.64 -7.39 30.09
C THR A 82 -3.89 -8.24 30.31
N ILE A 83 -3.93 -9.43 29.72
CA ILE A 83 -5.05 -10.38 29.88
C ILE A 83 -5.10 -10.96 31.31
N LEU A 84 -3.95 -11.43 31.82
CA LEU A 84 -3.88 -12.13 33.11
C LEU A 84 -4.05 -11.19 34.31
N GLU A 85 -3.39 -10.04 34.31
CA GLU A 85 -3.48 -9.02 35.36
C GLU A 85 -4.85 -8.35 35.34
N GLY A 86 -5.40 -8.05 34.16
CA GLY A 86 -6.77 -7.54 34.02
C GLY A 86 -7.81 -8.50 34.63
N GLY A 87 -7.71 -9.79 34.31
CA GLY A 87 -8.58 -10.81 34.91
C GLY A 87 -8.35 -10.98 36.42
N SER A 88 -7.10 -10.88 36.87
CA SER A 88 -6.75 -11.00 38.29
C SER A 88 -7.30 -9.84 39.12
N ALA A 89 -7.17 -8.59 38.65
CA ALA A 89 -7.71 -7.41 39.31
C ALA A 89 -9.24 -7.42 39.37
N TRP A 90 -9.90 -7.87 38.29
CA TRP A 90 -11.36 -8.03 38.26
C TRP A 90 -11.87 -9.00 39.34
N TYR A 91 -11.19 -10.14 39.51
CA TYR A 91 -11.53 -11.10 40.56
C TYR A 91 -11.11 -10.62 41.95
N ALA A 92 -9.98 -9.92 42.09
CA ALA A 92 -9.54 -9.34 43.35
C ALA A 92 -10.57 -8.36 43.91
N ALA A 93 -11.10 -7.46 43.08
CA ALA A 93 -12.17 -6.54 43.47
C ALA A 93 -13.43 -7.25 44.00
N GLN A 94 -13.73 -8.48 43.56
CA GLN A 94 -14.87 -9.24 44.06
C GLN A 94 -14.60 -10.07 45.32
N ARG A 95 -13.35 -10.52 45.51
CA ARG A 95 -13.02 -11.63 46.42
C ARG A 95 -12.05 -11.26 47.53
N ALA A 96 -11.37 -10.12 47.42
CA ALA A 96 -10.37 -9.69 48.37
C ALA A 96 -10.93 -9.64 49.80
N THR A 97 -10.23 -10.25 50.74
CA THR A 97 -10.53 -10.14 52.16
C THR A 97 -9.94 -8.85 52.74
N PRO A 98 -10.38 -8.39 53.93
CA PRO A 98 -9.76 -7.24 54.60
C PRO A 98 -8.25 -7.40 54.81
N LYS A 99 -7.77 -8.64 54.93
CA LYS A 99 -6.34 -8.95 55.04
C LYS A 99 -5.61 -8.72 53.72
N ASP A 100 -6.22 -9.09 52.59
CA ASP A 100 -5.62 -8.92 51.27
C ASP A 100 -5.55 -7.44 50.89
N LEU A 101 -6.60 -6.67 51.20
CA LEU A 101 -6.62 -5.22 50.99
C LEU A 101 -5.52 -4.51 51.80
N ALA A 102 -5.32 -4.91 53.06
CA ALA A 102 -4.24 -4.38 53.89
C ALA A 102 -2.86 -4.71 53.28
N GLN A 103 -2.69 -5.90 52.71
CA GLN A 103 -1.44 -6.33 52.09
C GLN A 103 -1.14 -5.59 50.77
N ILE A 104 -2.16 -5.36 49.93
CA ILE A 104 -2.04 -4.58 48.69
C ILE A 104 -1.62 -3.14 49.01
N ARG A 105 -2.27 -2.53 50.02
CA ARG A 105 -1.95 -1.18 50.49
C ARG A 105 -0.52 -1.08 51.03
N GLU A 106 -0.08 -2.06 51.81
CA GLU A 106 1.29 -2.11 52.32
C GLU A 106 2.33 -2.11 51.19
N TYR A 107 2.11 -2.89 50.13
CA TYR A 107 3.05 -2.91 49.00
C TYR A 107 2.99 -1.63 48.15
N TYR A 108 1.83 -1.01 48.00
CA TYR A 108 1.71 0.31 47.38
C TYR A 108 2.49 1.39 48.15
N ASP A 109 2.39 1.37 49.49
CA ASP A 109 3.14 2.28 50.35
C ASP A 109 4.66 2.03 50.24
N GLN A 110 5.09 0.76 50.14
CA GLN A 110 6.50 0.40 49.93
C GLN A 110 7.02 0.88 48.56
N ILE A 111 6.24 0.77 47.49
CA ILE A 111 6.60 1.33 46.18
C ILE A 111 6.90 2.82 46.33
N SER A 112 5.96 3.54 46.95
CA SER A 112 6.04 4.99 47.14
C SER A 112 7.24 5.38 48.01
N TYR A 113 7.51 4.60 49.07
CA TYR A 113 8.64 4.81 49.97
C TYR A 113 9.99 4.60 49.26
N PHE A 114 10.22 3.44 48.63
CA PHE A 114 11.50 3.14 47.98
C PHE A 114 11.78 4.05 46.79
N GLN A 115 10.74 4.48 46.08
CA GLN A 115 10.87 5.49 45.02
C GLN A 115 11.22 6.88 45.58
N SER A 116 10.65 7.28 46.73
CA SER A 116 10.94 8.60 47.34
C SER A 116 12.40 8.75 47.78
N ILE A 117 13.07 7.65 48.11
CA ILE A 117 14.49 7.61 48.48
C ILE A 117 15.42 7.29 47.30
N GLY A 118 14.87 7.10 46.10
CA GLY A 118 15.63 6.81 44.87
C GLY A 118 16.23 5.40 44.82
N ASP A 119 15.69 4.44 45.56
CA ASP A 119 16.10 3.03 45.52
C ASP A 119 15.27 2.28 44.46
N ASP A 120 15.66 2.45 43.20
CA ASP A 120 14.97 1.88 42.03
C ASP A 120 14.87 0.35 42.07
N GLU A 121 15.84 -0.32 42.72
CA GLU A 121 15.87 -1.77 42.83
C GLU A 121 14.79 -2.26 43.79
N GLN A 122 14.71 -1.67 44.98
CA GLN A 122 13.66 -2.02 45.95
C GLN A 122 12.28 -1.55 45.49
N ALA A 123 12.18 -0.40 44.82
CA ALA A 123 10.94 0.08 44.20
C ALA A 123 10.40 -0.91 43.17
N SER A 124 11.27 -1.42 42.29
CA SER A 124 10.91 -2.42 41.28
C SER A 124 10.48 -3.76 41.90
N LEU A 125 11.07 -4.15 43.05
CA LEU A 125 10.68 -5.35 43.77
C LEU A 125 9.33 -5.18 44.47
N ALA A 126 9.08 -4.01 45.05
CA ALA A 126 7.79 -3.67 45.67
C ALA A 126 6.66 -3.63 44.62
N ASP A 127 6.93 -3.09 43.42
CA ASP A 127 6.00 -3.10 42.28
C ASP A 127 5.60 -4.53 41.88
N ALA A 128 6.57 -5.44 41.74
CA ALA A 128 6.27 -6.84 41.45
C ALA A 128 5.41 -7.50 42.56
N LYS A 129 5.69 -7.21 43.83
CA LYS A 129 4.92 -7.73 44.97
C LYS A 129 3.50 -7.17 45.01
N PHE A 130 3.30 -5.91 44.64
CA PHE A 130 1.97 -5.29 44.56
C PHE A 130 1.07 -6.03 43.56
N HIS A 131 1.54 -6.23 42.33
CA HIS A 131 0.78 -6.96 41.30
C HIS A 131 0.55 -8.43 41.67
N LEU A 132 1.52 -9.07 42.32
CA LEU A 132 1.35 -10.43 42.83
C LEU A 132 0.30 -10.51 43.96
N ALA A 133 0.28 -9.52 44.86
CA ALA A 133 -0.74 -9.45 45.92
C ALA A 133 -2.15 -9.29 45.36
N ILE A 134 -2.31 -8.55 44.26
CA ILE A 134 -3.58 -8.47 43.53
C ILE A 134 -3.97 -9.84 42.96
N ALA A 135 -3.02 -10.56 42.35
CA ALA A 135 -3.28 -11.91 41.87
C ALA A 135 -3.66 -12.88 43.00
N GLU A 136 -3.05 -12.78 44.18
CA GLU A 136 -3.39 -13.57 45.36
C GLU A 136 -4.80 -13.25 45.90
N ALA A 137 -5.17 -11.97 45.91
CA ALA A 137 -6.50 -11.50 46.29
C ALA A 137 -7.63 -11.97 45.34
N SER A 138 -7.29 -12.42 44.13
CA SER A 138 -8.25 -13.07 43.22
C SER A 138 -8.76 -14.43 43.74
N HIS A 139 -8.03 -15.04 44.70
CA HIS A 139 -8.22 -16.39 45.22
C HIS A 139 -8.38 -17.46 44.12
N ASN A 140 -7.78 -17.25 42.95
CA ASN A 140 -7.75 -18.20 41.85
C ASN A 140 -6.35 -18.82 41.75
N LEU A 141 -6.22 -20.07 42.23
CA LEU A 141 -4.94 -20.76 42.28
C LEU A 141 -4.24 -20.86 40.92
N VAL A 142 -5.00 -21.00 39.82
CA VAL A 142 -4.42 -21.08 38.47
C VAL A 142 -3.86 -19.73 38.02
N LEU A 143 -4.61 -18.65 38.23
CA LEU A 143 -4.15 -17.29 37.91
C LEU A 143 -2.91 -16.93 38.74
N ILE A 144 -2.89 -17.27 40.03
CA ILE A 144 -1.74 -17.04 40.91
C ILE A 144 -0.48 -17.72 40.37
N GLN A 145 -0.59 -19.00 39.98
CA GLN A 145 0.58 -19.73 39.46
C GLN A 145 1.05 -19.22 38.10
N MET A 146 0.12 -18.85 37.20
CA MET A 146 0.47 -18.22 35.92
C MET A 146 1.16 -16.86 36.13
N MET A 147 0.61 -16.03 37.03
CA MET A 147 1.16 -14.73 37.37
C MET A 147 2.57 -14.82 37.98
N ARG A 148 2.83 -15.79 38.87
CA ARG A 148 4.18 -16.05 39.40
C ARG A 148 5.17 -16.43 38.30
N GLY A 149 4.78 -17.30 37.37
CA GLY A 149 5.63 -17.67 36.24
C GLY A 149 5.97 -16.48 35.33
N VAL A 150 4.99 -15.62 35.04
CA VAL A 150 5.20 -14.41 34.24
C VAL A 150 6.08 -13.39 34.97
N PHE A 151 5.88 -13.19 36.28
CA PHE A 151 6.71 -12.29 37.08
C PHE A 151 8.15 -12.79 37.24
N ASP A 152 8.37 -14.09 37.42
CA ASP A 152 9.71 -14.68 37.47
C ASP A 152 10.44 -14.49 36.13
N LEU A 153 9.75 -14.69 35.00
CA LEU A 153 10.28 -14.46 33.65
C LEU A 153 10.65 -12.98 33.43
N LEU A 154 9.83 -12.06 33.94
CA LEU A 154 10.14 -10.63 33.93
C LEU A 154 11.29 -10.29 34.87
N GLN A 155 11.38 -10.89 36.06
CA GLN A 155 12.44 -10.59 37.01
C GLN A 155 13.81 -11.06 36.49
N PHE A 156 13.86 -12.17 35.76
CA PHE A 156 15.08 -12.66 35.10
C PHE A 156 15.47 -11.87 33.83
N ASN A 157 14.51 -11.47 32.98
CA ASN A 157 14.82 -10.82 31.70
C ASN A 157 14.70 -9.27 31.70
N VAL A 158 14.06 -8.67 32.72
CA VAL A 158 13.64 -7.25 32.74
C VAL A 158 14.30 -6.45 33.88
N LEU A 159 15.41 -6.94 34.44
CA LEU A 159 16.28 -6.13 35.32
C LEU A 159 16.80 -4.85 34.64
N LEU A 160 16.87 -4.82 33.30
CA LEU A 160 17.32 -3.65 32.52
C LEU A 160 16.18 -2.71 32.09
N GLY A 161 14.96 -3.21 31.88
CA GLY A 161 13.82 -2.42 31.41
C GLY A 161 13.14 -1.62 32.53
N ARG A 162 12.97 -2.24 33.70
CA ARG A 162 12.36 -1.57 34.87
C ARG A 162 13.26 -0.52 35.50
N ARG A 163 14.58 -0.75 35.61
CA ARG A 163 15.54 0.27 36.10
C ARG A 163 15.45 1.59 35.32
N LYS A 164 15.26 1.53 33.99
CA LYS A 164 15.17 2.73 33.14
C LYS A 164 13.84 3.49 33.27
N VAL A 165 12.76 2.81 33.65
CA VAL A 165 11.45 3.44 33.89
C VAL A 165 11.44 4.17 35.24
N TYR A 166 12.12 3.61 36.25
CA TYR A 166 12.16 4.16 37.62
C TYR A 166 13.24 5.25 37.85
N SER A 167 14.29 5.31 37.03
CA SER A 167 15.42 6.23 37.23
C SER A 167 15.20 7.72 36.93
N GLU A 168 13.98 8.18 36.58
CA GLU A 168 13.68 9.59 36.26
C GLU A 168 12.62 10.20 37.21
N THR A 169 13.02 11.26 37.94
CA THR A 169 12.25 11.92 39.01
C THR A 169 10.85 12.45 38.67
N HIS A 170 10.45 12.57 37.39
CA HIS A 170 9.12 13.06 36.96
C HIS A 170 8.16 11.95 36.52
N ARG A 171 8.63 10.70 36.37
CA ARG A 171 7.79 9.53 36.06
C ARG A 171 7.12 8.96 37.32
N PHE A 172 7.56 9.42 38.50
CA PHE A 172 7.09 9.07 39.84
C PHE A 172 5.60 9.36 40.03
N ASP A 173 5.15 10.60 39.79
CA ASP A 173 3.78 11.02 40.09
C ASP A 173 2.74 10.25 39.25
N GLN A 174 3.03 10.00 37.96
CA GLN A 174 2.10 9.32 37.06
C GLN A 174 1.97 7.82 37.34
N LEU A 175 3.07 7.13 37.64
CA LEU A 175 3.03 5.72 38.01
C LEU A 175 2.39 5.54 39.40
N HIS A 176 2.67 6.44 40.34
CA HIS A 176 2.04 6.46 41.65
C HIS A 176 0.51 6.64 41.55
N ASP A 177 0.04 7.60 40.75
CA ASP A 177 -1.38 7.84 40.50
C ASP A 177 -2.07 6.64 39.82
N GLN A 178 -1.36 5.91 38.96
CA GLN A 178 -1.92 4.72 38.32
C GLN A 178 -2.04 3.53 39.28
N HIS A 179 -1.00 3.24 40.08
CA HIS A 179 -1.10 2.20 41.11
C HIS A 179 -2.19 2.52 42.14
N PHE A 180 -2.35 3.80 42.50
CA PHE A 180 -3.43 4.26 43.37
C PHE A 180 -4.80 3.92 42.79
N LYS A 181 -5.05 4.21 41.50
CA LYS A 181 -6.32 3.90 40.83
C LYS A 181 -6.65 2.41 40.86
N VAL A 182 -5.65 1.55 40.68
CA VAL A 182 -5.84 0.09 40.76
C VAL A 182 -6.22 -0.34 42.18
N MET A 183 -5.46 0.11 43.18
CA MET A 183 -5.74 -0.20 44.59
C MET A 183 -7.14 0.32 45.01
N ASP A 184 -7.44 1.57 44.71
CA ASP A 184 -8.70 2.25 45.06
C ASP A 184 -9.92 1.57 44.41
N ALA A 185 -9.81 1.13 43.15
CA ALA A 185 -10.87 0.37 42.50
C ALA A 185 -11.12 -1.00 43.15
N ILE A 186 -10.05 -1.69 43.59
CA ILE A 186 -10.16 -2.96 44.31
C ILE A 186 -10.79 -2.74 45.70
N GLU A 187 -10.39 -1.69 46.43
CA GLU A 187 -10.94 -1.34 47.75
C GLU A 187 -12.41 -0.92 47.69
N ARG A 188 -12.82 -0.27 46.60
CA ARG A 188 -14.23 0.06 46.33
C ARG A 188 -15.05 -1.13 45.85
N HIS A 189 -14.42 -2.30 45.68
CA HIS A 189 -15.04 -3.50 45.14
C HIS A 189 -15.69 -3.26 43.76
N ASP A 190 -15.01 -2.50 42.88
CA ASP A 190 -15.46 -2.22 41.51
C ASP A 190 -14.62 -3.03 40.50
N PRO A 191 -15.16 -4.15 39.98
CA PRO A 191 -14.38 -5.08 39.14
C PRO A 191 -14.01 -4.51 37.78
N ASP A 192 -14.92 -3.77 37.13
CA ASP A 192 -14.66 -3.21 35.81
C ASP A 192 -13.66 -2.05 35.89
N ALA A 193 -13.79 -1.18 36.91
CA ALA A 193 -12.80 -0.12 37.15
C ALA A 193 -11.42 -0.70 37.51
N ALA A 194 -11.36 -1.79 38.28
CA ALA A 194 -10.10 -2.43 38.65
C ALA A 194 -9.39 -3.06 37.43
N ARG A 195 -10.15 -3.72 36.55
CA ARG A 195 -9.62 -4.26 35.28
C ARG A 195 -9.11 -3.14 34.38
N ASP A 196 -9.90 -2.10 34.18
CA ASP A 196 -9.56 -1.03 33.25
C ASP A 196 -8.36 -0.21 33.76
N ALA A 197 -8.28 0.00 35.09
CA ALA A 197 -7.14 0.66 35.72
C ALA A 197 -5.83 -0.13 35.55
N VAL A 198 -5.85 -1.46 35.77
CA VAL A 198 -4.62 -2.27 35.66
C VAL A 198 -4.21 -2.47 34.20
N CYS A 199 -5.15 -2.66 33.28
CA CYS A 199 -4.86 -2.73 31.85
C CYS A 199 -4.25 -1.41 31.35
N GLY A 200 -4.84 -0.26 31.73
CA GLY A 200 -4.30 1.05 31.39
C GLY A 200 -2.91 1.31 31.98
N HIS A 201 -2.64 0.82 33.19
CA HIS A 201 -1.31 0.87 33.79
C HIS A 201 -0.28 0.05 33.00
N ILE A 202 -0.61 -1.20 32.63
CA ILE A 202 0.29 -2.06 31.85
C ILE A 202 0.54 -1.48 30.46
N GLU A 203 -0.51 -1.02 29.77
CA GLU A 203 -0.38 -0.36 28.46
C GLU A 203 0.52 0.86 28.55
N PHE A 204 0.37 1.68 29.58
CA PHE A 204 1.25 2.81 29.83
C PHE A 204 2.70 2.35 30.00
N VAL A 205 2.98 1.38 30.86
CA VAL A 205 4.34 0.84 31.06
C VAL A 205 4.92 0.25 29.77
N VAL A 206 4.12 -0.47 28.97
CA VAL A 206 4.52 -1.01 27.66
C VAL A 206 4.84 0.10 26.67
N GLN A 207 4.03 1.15 26.62
CA GLN A 207 4.28 2.31 25.78
C GLN A 207 5.55 3.05 26.23
N GLN A 208 5.81 3.18 27.54
CA GLN A 208 7.05 3.77 28.04
C GLN A 208 8.28 2.92 27.67
N VAL A 209 8.22 1.59 27.81
CA VAL A 209 9.32 0.69 27.40
C VAL A 209 9.54 0.74 25.88
N ARG A 210 8.47 0.81 25.07
CA ARG A 210 8.56 1.03 23.62
C ARG A 210 9.15 2.40 23.28
N MET A 211 8.80 3.44 24.03
CA MET A 211 9.39 4.77 23.88
C MET A 211 10.88 4.75 24.25
N ILE A 212 11.31 4.09 25.32
CA ILE A 212 12.72 3.90 25.70
C ILE A 212 13.54 3.17 24.60
N ASP A 213 12.92 2.25 23.87
CA ASP A 213 13.53 1.59 22.72
C ASP A 213 13.35 2.35 21.39
N GLU A 214 12.58 3.43 21.33
CA GLU A 214 12.55 4.40 20.22
C GLU A 214 13.37 5.67 20.55
N GLU A 215 13.72 5.86 21.82
CA GLU A 215 14.49 6.94 22.42
C GLU A 215 15.96 6.91 22.01
N GLU A 216 16.56 5.74 21.80
CA GLU A 216 17.91 5.65 21.24
C GLU A 216 17.95 5.98 19.72
N ALA A 217 16.82 5.82 19.03
CA ALA A 217 16.74 5.75 17.56
C ALA A 217 16.92 7.07 16.83
N ARG A 218 16.50 8.16 17.43
CA ARG A 218 16.57 9.44 16.71
C ARG A 218 17.95 10.10 16.82
N ARG A 219 18.89 9.54 17.60
CA ARG A 219 20.21 10.09 17.98
C ARG A 219 21.14 10.39 16.80
N GLN A 220 20.83 9.95 15.57
CA GLN A 220 21.82 9.89 14.48
C GLN A 220 21.37 10.39 13.11
N ARG A 221 20.51 11.41 13.02
CA ARG A 221 20.26 12.07 11.73
C ARG A 221 21.24 13.19 11.43
N MET A 222 22.52 12.81 11.37
CA MET A 222 23.59 13.64 10.84
C MET A 222 24.02 13.07 9.48
N TYR A 223 23.37 13.52 8.43
CA TYR A 223 23.69 13.08 7.07
C TYR A 223 24.93 13.80 6.52
N ALA A 224 25.13 15.05 6.94
CA ALA A 224 26.29 15.87 6.66
C ALA A 224 26.62 16.73 7.87
N ARG A 225 27.87 17.19 7.96
CA ARG A 225 28.33 18.13 8.98
C ARG A 225 27.50 19.42 8.92
N ARG A 226 26.83 19.80 10.03
CA ARG A 226 25.93 20.97 10.08
C ARG A 226 24.96 21.01 8.89
N GLY A 227 24.30 19.89 8.64
CA GLY A 227 23.56 19.63 7.41
C GLY A 227 22.42 20.62 7.15
N GLU A 228 21.74 21.10 8.18
CA GLU A 228 20.65 22.07 8.06
C GLU A 228 21.14 23.42 7.52
N VAL A 229 22.31 23.90 7.97
CA VAL A 229 22.92 25.13 7.43
C VAL A 229 23.23 24.96 5.94
N GLN A 230 23.83 23.82 5.56
CA GLN A 230 24.15 23.55 4.15
C GLN A 230 22.89 23.46 3.27
N ALA A 231 21.84 22.82 3.76
CA ALA A 231 20.57 22.71 3.05
C ALA A 231 19.85 24.06 2.94
N ALA A 232 19.86 24.87 4.00
CA ALA A 232 19.27 26.20 4.02
C ALA A 232 19.98 27.14 3.02
N VAL A 233 21.33 27.14 2.99
CA VAL A 233 22.12 27.90 2.01
C VAL A 233 21.83 27.45 0.57
N ALA A 234 21.68 26.14 0.34
CA ALA A 234 21.35 25.61 -0.99
C ALA A 234 19.94 26.05 -1.44
N ALA A 235 18.98 26.06 -0.54
CA ALA A 235 17.62 26.54 -0.80
C ALA A 235 17.59 28.07 -1.05
N ASP A 236 18.30 28.86 -0.24
CA ASP A 236 18.41 30.32 -0.37
C ASP A 236 18.98 30.71 -1.75
N LYS A 237 20.05 30.03 -2.19
CA LYS A 237 20.63 30.22 -3.54
C LYS A 237 19.68 29.94 -4.70
N LYS A 238 18.64 29.14 -4.47
CA LYS A 238 17.58 28.84 -5.45
C LYS A 238 16.30 29.65 -5.22
N GLY A 239 16.30 30.56 -4.25
CA GLY A 239 15.14 31.40 -3.91
C GLY A 239 14.00 30.62 -3.26
N ILE A 240 14.26 29.45 -2.67
CA ILE A 240 13.26 28.57 -2.06
C ILE A 240 13.32 28.73 -0.54
N PRO A 241 12.18 28.87 0.17
CA PRO A 241 12.16 28.89 1.63
C PRO A 241 12.64 27.56 2.21
N PHE A 242 13.47 27.63 3.26
CA PHE A 242 13.83 26.46 4.06
C PHE A 242 12.96 26.40 5.32
N THR A 243 12.46 25.21 5.69
CA THR A 243 11.71 25.02 6.93
C THR A 243 12.58 24.28 7.95
N LEU A 244 12.99 24.98 9.01
CA LEU A 244 13.79 24.41 10.08
C LEU A 244 12.89 23.65 11.07
N SER A 245 13.28 22.42 11.43
CA SER A 245 12.53 21.63 12.42
C SER A 245 12.84 22.07 13.85
N THR A 246 11.87 21.92 14.76
CA THR A 246 12.10 22.05 16.21
C THR A 246 13.28 21.18 16.67
N VAL A 247 13.43 20.00 16.05
CA VAL A 247 14.42 18.96 16.42
C VAL A 247 15.67 18.95 15.54
N SER A 248 16.08 20.12 15.08
CA SER A 248 17.30 20.27 14.30
C SER A 248 18.56 20.16 15.17
N VAL A 249 19.64 19.68 14.54
CA VAL A 249 20.99 19.69 15.13
C VAL A 249 21.52 21.12 15.19
N CYS A 250 21.26 21.90 14.14
CA CYS A 250 21.62 23.31 14.10
C CYS A 250 20.51 24.17 14.74
N PRO A 251 20.82 25.03 15.73
CA PRO A 251 19.81 25.92 16.31
C PRO A 251 19.39 27.03 15.32
N ILE A 252 18.25 27.66 15.59
CA ILE A 252 17.73 28.82 14.85
C ILE A 252 18.82 29.88 14.61
N GLU A 253 19.59 30.20 15.65
CA GLU A 253 20.61 31.26 15.63
C GLU A 253 21.83 30.92 14.79
N GLU A 254 22.00 29.65 14.40
CA GLU A 254 23.07 29.24 13.49
C GLU A 254 22.59 29.21 12.04
N VAL A 255 21.35 28.79 11.80
CA VAL A 255 20.81 28.66 10.45
C VAL A 255 20.40 30.02 9.88
N ALA A 256 19.73 30.86 10.68
CA ALA A 256 19.18 32.13 10.20
C ALA A 256 20.25 33.09 9.63
N PRO A 257 21.42 33.30 10.26
CA PRO A 257 22.44 34.20 9.72
C PRO A 257 23.13 33.67 8.44
N ALA A 258 22.98 32.38 8.12
CA ALA A 258 23.61 31.78 6.96
C ALA A 258 22.83 32.00 5.65
N ILE A 259 21.61 32.54 5.72
CA ILE A 259 20.70 32.72 4.60
C ILE A 259 20.20 34.17 4.53
N ASN A 260 19.86 34.63 3.32
CA ASN A 260 19.32 35.99 3.13
C ASN A 260 17.80 35.99 3.15
N ARG A 261 17.16 34.93 2.63
CA ARG A 261 15.71 34.75 2.68
C ARG A 261 15.28 34.32 4.08
N PRO A 262 14.22 34.92 4.64
CA PRO A 262 13.59 34.41 5.86
C PRO A 262 13.23 32.92 5.76
N MET A 263 13.70 32.13 6.73
CA MET A 263 13.29 30.73 6.84
C MET A 263 11.92 30.60 7.49
N TRP A 264 11.33 29.42 7.36
CA TRP A 264 10.16 29.00 8.10
C TRP A 264 10.60 28.16 9.29
N PHE A 265 9.81 28.16 10.36
CA PHE A 265 10.09 27.36 11.54
C PHE A 265 8.95 26.37 11.77
N GLN A 266 9.28 25.10 11.94
CA GLN A 266 8.32 24.06 12.27
C GLN A 266 8.30 23.85 13.78
N LEU A 267 7.09 23.84 14.36
CA LEU A 267 6.84 23.62 15.78
C LEU A 267 5.96 22.39 16.01
N TYR A 268 6.28 21.61 17.05
CA TYR A 268 5.41 20.57 17.58
C TYR A 268 4.59 21.11 18.74
N VAL A 269 3.42 20.53 18.96
CA VAL A 269 2.65 20.80 20.16
C VAL A 269 3.27 20.02 21.31
N LEU A 270 3.63 20.73 22.36
CA LEU A 270 4.30 20.17 23.52
C LEU A 270 3.60 20.65 24.80
N ARG A 271 3.58 19.83 25.85
CA ARG A 271 3.02 20.20 27.16
C ARG A 271 3.82 21.34 27.79
N ASP A 272 5.13 21.38 27.59
CA ASP A 272 5.98 22.50 27.97
C ASP A 272 5.69 23.75 27.10
N ARG A 273 4.67 24.49 27.53
CA ARG A 273 4.29 25.80 26.97
C ARG A 273 5.43 26.82 27.10
N GLY A 274 6.30 26.68 28.10
CA GLY A 274 7.49 27.53 28.28
C GLY A 274 8.50 27.35 27.13
N PHE A 275 8.79 26.11 26.77
CA PHE A 275 9.62 25.81 25.60
C PHE A 275 8.99 26.33 24.31
N MET A 276 7.69 26.08 24.10
CA MET A 276 7.02 26.54 22.87
C MET A 276 7.08 28.07 22.75
N LYS A 277 6.77 28.79 23.84
CA LYS A 277 6.91 30.25 23.89
C LYS A 277 8.34 30.68 23.57
N ASN A 278 9.35 30.07 24.20
CA ASN A 278 10.75 30.39 23.94
C ASN A 278 11.16 30.15 22.48
N ALA A 279 10.73 29.03 21.90
CA ALA A 279 11.02 28.69 20.51
C ALA A 279 10.36 29.68 19.53
N LEU A 280 9.11 30.10 19.80
CA LEU A 280 8.40 31.10 19.01
C LEU A 280 9.07 32.48 19.09
N GLU A 281 9.41 32.94 20.30
CA GLU A 281 10.11 34.22 20.51
C GLU A 281 11.47 34.24 19.80
N ARG A 282 12.24 33.15 19.88
CA ARG A 282 13.53 33.01 19.20
C ARG A 282 13.38 32.95 17.68
N ALA A 283 12.40 32.21 17.18
CA ALA A 283 12.11 32.16 15.74
C ALA A 283 11.72 33.55 15.21
N LYS A 284 10.89 34.29 15.95
CA LYS A 284 10.50 35.66 15.61
C LYS A 284 11.71 36.61 15.65
N ALA A 285 12.53 36.55 16.70
CA ALA A 285 13.73 37.36 16.83
C ALA A 285 14.77 37.09 15.71
N ALA A 286 14.84 35.86 15.23
CA ALA A 286 15.68 35.46 14.10
C ALA A 286 15.10 35.83 12.72
N GLY A 287 13.92 36.45 12.68
CA GLY A 287 13.28 36.88 11.43
C GLY A 287 12.63 35.74 10.64
N CYS A 288 12.26 34.63 11.28
CA CYS A 288 11.47 33.59 10.62
C CYS A 288 10.13 34.17 10.12
N SER A 289 9.75 33.87 8.87
CA SER A 289 8.57 34.50 8.26
C SER A 289 7.28 33.72 8.46
N THR A 290 7.36 32.41 8.75
CA THR A 290 6.18 31.52 8.75
C THR A 290 6.37 30.40 9.76
N LEU A 291 5.32 30.13 10.53
CA LEU A 291 5.24 29.01 11.44
C LEU A 291 4.54 27.83 10.74
N VAL A 292 5.19 26.68 10.72
CA VAL A 292 4.59 25.42 10.26
C VAL A 292 4.25 24.58 11.49
N PHE A 293 2.97 24.45 11.79
CA PHE A 293 2.52 23.78 13.00
C PHE A 293 2.10 22.33 12.70
N THR A 294 2.81 21.36 13.28
CA THR A 294 2.61 19.93 12.99
C THR A 294 1.58 19.32 13.93
N VAL A 295 0.45 18.84 13.40
CA VAL A 295 -0.67 18.26 14.17
C VAL A 295 -0.78 16.73 14.07
N ASP A 296 -0.04 16.10 13.15
CA ASP A 296 -0.09 14.66 12.87
C ASP A 296 0.77 13.78 13.81
N MET A 297 1.22 14.33 14.94
CA MET A 297 2.10 13.62 15.89
C MET A 297 1.69 13.86 17.36
N PRO A 298 0.47 13.48 17.78
CA PRO A 298 0.10 13.47 19.20
C PRO A 298 0.85 12.39 19.98
N VAL A 299 1.25 11.32 19.30
CA VAL A 299 2.08 10.22 19.82
C VAL A 299 3.11 9.84 18.72
N PRO A 300 4.33 9.45 19.09
CA PRO A 300 5.27 8.86 18.14
C PRO A 300 4.73 7.63 17.39
N GLY A 301 4.84 7.61 16.06
CA GLY A 301 4.54 6.42 15.26
C GLY A 301 5.63 5.33 15.34
N ALA A 302 5.18 4.07 15.28
CA ALA A 302 6.03 2.88 15.38
C ALA A 302 6.97 2.71 14.17
N ARG A 303 8.29 2.70 14.40
CA ARG A 303 9.31 2.59 13.34
C ARG A 303 10.26 1.42 13.55
N TYR A 304 9.81 0.23 13.17
CA TYR A 304 10.53 -1.03 13.41
C TYR A 304 11.96 -1.08 12.83
N ARG A 305 12.21 -0.41 11.70
CA ARG A 305 13.56 -0.36 11.10
C ARG A 305 14.57 0.34 11.99
N ASP A 306 14.15 1.27 12.84
CA ASP A 306 15.06 2.04 13.68
C ASP A 306 15.76 1.08 14.69
N ALA A 307 15.02 0.15 15.30
CA ALA A 307 15.63 -0.90 16.14
C ALA A 307 16.60 -1.82 15.37
N HIS A 308 16.20 -2.29 14.17
CA HIS A 308 17.03 -3.22 13.38
C HIS A 308 18.32 -2.59 12.84
N SER A 309 18.26 -1.31 12.48
CA SER A 309 19.40 -0.58 11.92
C SER A 309 20.45 -0.18 12.96
N GLY A 310 20.23 -0.50 14.24
CA GLY A 310 21.08 -0.01 15.33
C GLY A 310 20.88 1.48 15.60
N MET A 311 19.83 2.08 15.06
CA MET A 311 19.40 3.39 15.52
C MET A 311 18.92 3.23 16.96
N SER A 312 18.09 2.22 17.28
CA SER A 312 17.71 1.87 18.65
C SER A 312 17.78 0.38 18.99
N GLY A 313 17.35 0.01 20.20
CA GLY A 313 17.37 -1.35 20.72
C GLY A 313 18.68 -1.71 21.46
N PRO A 314 18.71 -2.87 22.14
CA PRO A 314 19.78 -3.22 23.09
C PRO A 314 21.18 -3.30 22.46
N ASN A 315 21.26 -3.54 21.16
CA ASN A 315 22.52 -3.65 20.41
C ASN A 315 22.86 -2.39 19.60
N ALA A 316 22.18 -1.28 19.82
CA ALA A 316 22.33 -0.06 19.02
C ALA A 316 23.77 0.46 19.03
N ALA A 317 24.38 0.63 20.20
CA ALA A 317 25.76 1.12 20.32
C ALA A 317 26.77 0.28 19.51
N MET A 318 26.69 -1.06 19.62
CA MET A 318 27.56 -1.97 18.88
C MET A 318 27.36 -1.84 17.37
N ARG A 319 26.09 -1.84 16.91
CA ARG A 319 25.75 -1.69 15.49
C ARG A 319 26.23 -0.35 14.92
N ARG A 320 26.09 0.75 15.68
CA ARG A 320 26.59 2.08 15.29
C ARG A 320 28.11 2.12 15.18
N TYR A 321 28.80 1.47 16.11
CA TYR A 321 30.26 1.35 16.05
C TYR A 321 30.70 0.57 14.81
N MET A 322 30.07 -0.60 14.56
CA MET A 322 30.33 -1.38 13.35
C MET A 322 30.04 -0.57 12.08
N GLN A 323 28.91 0.12 11.99
CA GLN A 323 28.58 0.98 10.85
C GLN A 323 29.62 2.09 10.67
N SER A 324 30.09 2.72 11.74
CA SER A 324 31.12 3.76 11.68
C SER A 324 32.44 3.21 11.11
N CYS A 325 32.83 1.99 11.51
CA CYS A 325 34.01 1.30 10.96
C CYS A 325 33.89 1.04 9.45
N PHE A 326 32.70 0.65 8.97
CA PHE A 326 32.46 0.39 7.54
C PHE A 326 32.18 1.67 6.72
N HIS A 327 32.05 2.83 7.37
CA HIS A 327 31.79 4.11 6.71
C HIS A 327 32.79 5.19 7.19
N PRO A 328 34.11 5.01 6.95
CA PRO A 328 35.16 5.84 7.54
C PRO A 328 35.07 7.32 7.13
N HIS A 329 34.65 7.61 5.89
CA HIS A 329 34.44 8.98 5.44
C HIS A 329 33.35 9.70 6.25
N TRP A 330 32.23 9.02 6.52
CA TRP A 330 31.16 9.58 7.34
C TRP A 330 31.60 9.70 8.80
N ALA A 331 32.27 8.68 9.37
CA ALA A 331 32.75 8.70 10.74
C ALA A 331 33.73 9.86 10.98
N TRP A 332 34.61 10.15 10.02
CA TRP A 332 35.53 11.28 10.10
C TRP A 332 34.81 12.63 9.93
N ASN A 333 34.08 12.81 8.83
CA ASN A 333 33.50 14.10 8.46
C ASN A 333 32.33 14.51 9.36
N VAL A 334 31.43 13.58 9.64
CA VAL A 334 30.23 13.83 10.44
C VAL A 334 30.44 13.44 11.91
N GLY A 335 31.05 12.29 12.17
CA GLY A 335 31.29 11.81 13.53
C GLY A 335 32.32 12.64 14.31
N LEU A 336 33.50 12.88 13.74
CA LEU A 336 34.55 13.63 14.46
C LEU A 336 34.44 15.13 14.21
N LEU A 337 34.39 15.55 12.94
CA LEU A 337 34.40 16.96 12.56
C LEU A 337 33.00 17.62 12.63
N GLY A 338 31.93 16.83 12.75
CA GLY A 338 30.54 17.33 12.71
C GLY A 338 29.96 17.78 14.05
N ARG A 339 30.73 17.77 15.14
CA ARG A 339 30.30 18.21 16.47
C ARG A 339 29.89 19.70 16.50
N PRO A 340 29.01 20.12 17.42
CA PRO A 340 28.34 19.31 18.45
C PRO A 340 27.24 18.40 17.84
N HIS A 341 27.01 17.26 18.51
CA HIS A 341 26.03 16.24 18.15
C HIS A 341 24.82 16.27 19.08
N ASP A 342 24.32 17.48 19.30
CA ASP A 342 23.21 17.77 20.19
C ASP A 342 22.03 18.34 19.40
N LEU A 343 20.90 18.53 20.08
CA LEU A 343 19.73 19.16 19.49
C LEU A 343 19.75 20.65 19.76
N GLY A 344 20.32 21.40 18.82
CA GLY A 344 20.67 22.80 19.00
C GLY A 344 19.58 23.67 19.60
N ASN A 345 18.33 23.59 19.10
CA ASN A 345 17.24 24.42 19.63
C ASN A 345 16.91 24.14 21.11
N ILE A 346 17.14 22.91 21.53
CA ILE A 346 16.73 22.37 22.82
C ILE A 346 17.86 22.53 23.82
N SER A 347 19.09 22.23 23.41
CA SER A 347 20.29 22.59 24.16
C SER A 347 20.31 24.07 24.50
N LYS A 348 19.86 24.93 23.56
CA LYS A 348 19.74 26.37 23.80
C LYS A 348 18.70 26.73 24.85
N TYR A 349 17.56 26.06 24.90
CA TYR A 349 16.54 26.28 25.92
C TYR A 349 16.97 25.77 27.30
N LEU A 350 17.49 24.54 27.36
CA LEU A 350 17.88 23.90 28.61
C LEU A 350 19.23 24.39 29.17
N GLY A 351 19.99 25.17 28.39
CA GLY A 351 21.30 25.72 28.79
C GLY A 351 22.41 24.67 28.93
N LYS A 352 22.16 23.41 28.55
CA LYS A 352 23.12 22.30 28.58
C LYS A 352 23.11 21.52 27.27
N PRO A 353 24.23 20.92 26.83
CA PRO A 353 24.25 20.04 25.67
C PRO A 353 23.23 18.92 25.89
N THR A 354 22.15 18.95 25.12
CA THR A 354 21.05 18.00 25.24
C THR A 354 21.23 16.99 24.13
N GLY A 355 21.71 15.82 24.56
CA GLY A 355 21.74 14.65 23.70
C GLY A 355 20.33 14.22 23.34
N LEU A 356 20.23 13.35 22.36
CA LEU A 356 18.92 12.97 21.88
C LEU A 356 18.17 12.05 22.86
N GLU A 357 18.89 11.37 23.75
CA GLU A 357 18.36 10.59 24.88
C GLU A 357 17.60 11.48 25.87
N ASP A 358 18.26 12.53 26.38
CA ASP A 358 17.65 13.54 27.28
C ASP A 358 16.43 14.22 26.64
N TYR A 359 16.48 14.44 25.33
CA TYR A 359 15.40 15.07 24.58
C TYR A 359 14.17 14.17 24.41
N ILE A 360 14.33 12.86 24.22
CA ILE A 360 13.15 12.02 23.99
C ILE A 360 12.46 11.64 25.28
N GLY A 361 13.19 11.48 26.39
CA GLY A 361 12.59 11.51 27.72
C GLY A 361 11.78 12.80 27.93
N TRP A 362 12.35 13.94 27.54
CA TRP A 362 11.61 15.22 27.55
C TRP A 362 10.42 15.23 26.58
N LEU A 363 10.51 14.74 25.34
CA LEU A 363 9.38 14.69 24.38
C LEU A 363 8.27 13.73 24.80
N GLY A 364 8.59 12.52 25.27
CA GLY A 364 7.60 11.55 25.71
C GLY A 364 6.76 12.10 26.85
N ASN A 365 7.42 12.83 27.76
CA ASN A 365 6.77 13.57 28.85
C ASN A 365 6.01 14.82 28.36
N ASN A 366 6.34 15.33 27.16
CA ASN A 366 5.79 16.57 26.62
C ASN A 366 4.85 16.39 25.43
N PHE A 367 4.61 15.19 24.89
CA PHE A 367 3.57 15.04 23.89
C PHE A 367 2.19 15.08 24.55
N ASP A 368 1.32 15.92 24.01
CA ASP A 368 -0.02 16.12 24.52
C ASP A 368 -1.05 15.46 23.59
N PRO A 369 -1.64 14.31 23.94
CA PRO A 369 -2.69 13.71 23.12
C PRO A 369 -4.04 14.44 23.24
N SER A 370 -4.18 15.40 24.16
CA SER A 370 -5.44 16.12 24.41
C SER A 370 -5.66 17.35 23.51
N ILE A 371 -4.73 17.59 22.58
CA ILE A 371 -4.73 18.78 21.74
C ILE A 371 -5.99 18.87 20.91
N SER A 372 -6.56 20.07 20.92
CA SER A 372 -7.70 20.46 20.13
C SER A 372 -7.40 21.72 19.32
N TRP A 373 -8.32 22.10 18.43
CA TRP A 373 -8.26 23.36 17.72
C TRP A 373 -8.16 24.59 18.65
N LYS A 374 -8.68 24.51 19.88
CA LYS A 374 -8.58 25.59 20.88
C LYS A 374 -7.16 25.83 21.36
N ASP A 375 -6.34 24.79 21.41
CA ASP A 375 -4.94 24.90 21.83
C ASP A 375 -4.08 25.66 20.82
N LEU A 376 -4.54 25.74 19.57
CA LEU A 376 -3.91 26.52 18.52
C LEU A 376 -4.15 28.03 18.70
N GLU A 377 -5.25 28.43 19.35
CA GLU A 377 -5.55 29.85 19.62
C GLU A 377 -4.47 30.47 20.53
N TRP A 378 -3.98 29.71 21.52
CA TRP A 378 -2.90 30.16 22.41
C TRP A 378 -1.61 30.53 21.66
N ILE A 379 -1.31 29.83 20.56
CA ILE A 379 -0.09 30.10 19.77
C ILE A 379 -0.17 31.47 19.10
N ARG A 380 -1.38 31.93 18.75
CA ARG A 380 -1.58 33.25 18.15
C ARG A 380 -1.24 34.40 19.12
N GLU A 381 -1.17 34.17 20.43
CA GLU A 381 -0.68 35.17 21.40
C GLU A 381 0.82 35.45 21.23
N PHE A 382 1.60 34.48 20.76
CA PHE A 382 3.06 34.56 20.65
C PHE A 382 3.54 34.61 19.19
N TRP A 383 2.66 34.31 18.22
CA TRP A 383 2.96 34.33 16.80
C TRP A 383 1.92 35.13 16.00
N ASP A 384 2.34 36.29 15.52
CA ASP A 384 1.56 37.22 14.69
C ASP A 384 1.80 37.05 13.18
N GLY A 385 2.72 36.18 12.79
CA GLY A 385 3.02 35.90 11.39
C GLY A 385 2.07 34.85 10.75
N PRO A 386 2.26 34.58 9.44
CA PRO A 386 1.58 33.48 8.76
C PRO A 386 1.79 32.14 9.47
N MET A 387 0.72 31.34 9.56
CA MET A 387 0.72 30.02 10.17
C MET A 387 0.14 28.98 9.22
N VAL A 388 0.88 27.88 9.05
CA VAL A 388 0.54 26.77 8.17
C VAL A 388 0.35 25.50 8.99
N ILE A 389 -0.80 24.84 8.88
CA ILE A 389 -1.09 23.61 9.63
C ILE A 389 -0.67 22.39 8.83
N LYS A 390 0.27 21.61 9.34
CA LYS A 390 0.83 20.43 8.69
C LYS A 390 0.28 19.14 9.29
N GLY A 391 -0.19 18.24 8.42
CA GLY A 391 -0.65 16.90 8.82
C GLY A 391 -2.09 16.60 8.43
N ILE A 392 -2.70 17.41 7.55
CA ILE A 392 -4.10 17.27 7.16
C ILE A 392 -4.23 16.18 6.09
N LEU A 393 -5.15 15.25 6.30
CA LEU A 393 -5.51 14.21 5.31
C LEU A 393 -7.03 14.13 5.06
N ASP A 394 -7.84 14.86 5.83
CA ASP A 394 -9.29 14.88 5.73
C ASP A 394 -9.81 16.25 5.24
N PRO A 395 -10.84 16.29 4.36
CA PRO A 395 -11.45 17.55 3.90
C PRO A 395 -12.12 18.37 5.01
N GLU A 396 -12.69 17.75 6.04
CA GLU A 396 -13.33 18.49 7.14
C GLU A 396 -12.28 19.17 8.03
N ASP A 397 -11.16 18.50 8.33
CA ASP A 397 -10.04 19.12 9.03
C ASP A 397 -9.45 20.31 8.24
N ALA A 398 -9.46 20.22 6.90
CA ALA A 398 -9.05 21.34 6.05
C ALA A 398 -10.01 22.53 6.17
N LYS A 399 -11.33 22.29 6.23
CA LYS A 399 -12.33 23.35 6.47
C LYS A 399 -12.20 23.95 7.86
N ASP A 400 -11.88 23.14 8.88
CA ASP A 400 -11.64 23.64 10.22
C ASP A 400 -10.36 24.49 10.29
N ALA A 401 -9.32 24.16 9.52
CA ALA A 401 -8.15 25.02 9.35
C ALA A 401 -8.50 26.38 8.75
N VAL A 402 -9.41 26.43 7.76
CA VAL A 402 -9.92 27.69 7.19
C VAL A 402 -10.67 28.48 8.25
N ARG A 403 -11.59 27.85 9.00
CA ARG A 403 -12.39 28.49 10.06
C ARG A 403 -11.54 29.06 11.18
N PHE A 404 -10.48 28.35 11.54
CA PHE A 404 -9.51 28.79 12.53
C PHE A 404 -8.66 29.97 12.04
N GLY A 405 -8.65 30.27 10.75
CA GLY A 405 -7.87 31.37 10.17
C GLY A 405 -6.39 31.00 10.00
N ALA A 406 -6.09 29.76 9.64
CA ALA A 406 -4.76 29.39 9.17
C ALA A 406 -4.50 30.00 7.77
N ASP A 407 -3.25 30.37 7.51
CA ASP A 407 -2.83 30.95 6.23
C ASP A 407 -2.53 29.87 5.17
N GLY A 408 -2.28 28.65 5.63
CA GLY A 408 -2.03 27.50 4.77
C GLY A 408 -2.26 26.16 5.48
N ILE A 409 -2.36 25.10 4.68
CA ILE A 409 -2.32 23.71 5.15
C ILE A 409 -1.24 22.93 4.41
N VAL A 410 -0.69 21.89 5.02
CA VAL A 410 0.14 20.89 4.35
C VAL A 410 -0.57 19.55 4.35
N VAL A 411 -0.98 19.09 3.18
CA VAL A 411 -1.50 17.73 2.96
C VAL A 411 -0.34 16.75 3.13
N SER A 412 -0.31 16.08 4.27
CA SER A 412 0.86 15.33 4.74
C SER A 412 0.44 14.13 5.57
N ASN A 413 1.11 12.99 5.34
CA ASN A 413 1.06 11.83 6.25
C ASN A 413 2.41 11.64 6.97
N HIS A 414 3.12 12.75 7.19
CA HIS A 414 4.46 12.78 7.77
C HIS A 414 5.50 11.95 7.00
N GLY A 415 5.30 11.77 5.70
CA GLY A 415 6.10 10.90 4.86
C GLY A 415 5.95 9.42 5.22
N GLY A 416 4.75 8.96 5.58
CA GLY A 416 4.45 7.56 5.91
C GLY A 416 5.20 7.05 7.14
N ARG A 417 5.29 7.88 8.18
CA ARG A 417 6.12 7.62 9.38
C ARG A 417 5.36 7.72 10.71
N GLN A 418 4.06 7.97 10.68
CA GLN A 418 3.22 8.07 11.88
C GLN A 418 2.27 6.89 11.95
N LEU A 419 1.17 6.92 11.18
CA LEU A 419 0.20 5.83 11.11
C LEU A 419 0.33 5.11 9.75
N ASP A 420 0.51 3.79 9.78
CA ASP A 420 0.50 2.96 8.57
C ASP A 420 -0.94 2.68 8.11
N GLY A 421 -1.14 2.51 6.80
CA GLY A 421 -2.47 2.30 6.20
C GLY A 421 -3.27 3.58 5.91
N VAL A 422 -2.78 4.77 6.27
CA VAL A 422 -3.40 6.05 5.90
C VAL A 422 -3.29 6.34 4.40
N LEU A 423 -4.11 7.28 3.91
CA LEU A 423 -4.04 7.74 2.52
C LEU A 423 -2.65 8.31 2.18
N SER A 424 -2.24 8.15 0.93
CA SER A 424 -1.15 8.95 0.39
C SER A 424 -1.60 10.41 0.24
N SER A 425 -0.69 11.37 0.42
CA SER A 425 -0.98 12.79 0.22
C SER A 425 -1.55 13.06 -1.18
N ALA A 426 -1.02 12.42 -2.21
CA ALA A 426 -1.53 12.53 -3.58
C ALA A 426 -2.98 12.05 -3.77
N ARG A 427 -3.47 11.13 -2.93
CA ARG A 427 -4.87 10.67 -2.95
C ARG A 427 -5.78 11.54 -2.08
N ALA A 428 -5.28 12.04 -0.96
CA ALA A 428 -6.01 12.96 -0.08
C ALA A 428 -6.15 14.37 -0.68
N LEU A 429 -5.21 14.78 -1.52
CA LEU A 429 -5.11 16.15 -2.03
C LEU A 429 -6.32 16.61 -2.88
N PRO A 430 -6.86 15.85 -3.86
CA PRO A 430 -7.95 16.37 -4.68
C PRO A 430 -9.23 16.67 -3.88
N PRO A 431 -9.75 15.77 -3.03
CA PRO A 431 -10.93 16.08 -2.20
C PRO A 431 -10.71 17.27 -1.24
N ILE A 432 -9.49 17.44 -0.71
CA ILE A 432 -9.13 18.60 0.10
C ILE A 432 -9.12 19.88 -0.74
N ALA A 433 -8.53 19.83 -1.94
CA ALA A 433 -8.50 20.97 -2.85
C ALA A 433 -9.92 21.37 -3.29
N ASP A 434 -10.78 20.40 -3.61
CA ASP A 434 -12.18 20.66 -3.94
C ASP A 434 -12.93 21.34 -2.77
N ALA A 435 -12.53 21.06 -1.53
CA ALA A 435 -13.17 21.61 -0.34
C ALA A 435 -12.73 23.03 0.04
N VAL A 436 -11.45 23.39 -0.16
CA VAL A 436 -10.88 24.64 0.40
C VAL A 436 -9.97 25.45 -0.52
N LYS A 437 -9.74 25.01 -1.77
CA LYS A 437 -8.85 25.72 -2.69
C LYS A 437 -9.43 27.11 -3.03
N GLY A 438 -8.61 28.14 -2.83
CA GLY A 438 -9.01 29.53 -3.01
C GLY A 438 -9.21 30.26 -1.67
N ASP A 439 -9.65 29.54 -0.63
CA ASP A 439 -9.82 30.09 0.72
C ASP A 439 -8.52 30.03 1.54
N ILE A 440 -7.68 29.02 1.29
CA ILE A 440 -6.42 28.78 2.00
C ILE A 440 -5.33 28.29 1.05
N LYS A 441 -4.05 28.52 1.38
CA LYS A 441 -2.93 27.97 0.60
C LYS A 441 -2.74 26.49 0.89
N ILE A 442 -2.66 25.69 -0.16
CA ILE A 442 -2.53 24.24 -0.06
C ILE A 442 -1.12 23.83 -0.43
N LEU A 443 -0.35 23.39 0.56
CA LEU A 443 0.95 22.77 0.37
C LEU A 443 0.80 21.25 0.41
N ALA A 444 1.74 20.53 -0.19
CA ALA A 444 1.76 19.07 -0.08
C ALA A 444 3.18 18.51 0.06
N ASP A 445 3.31 17.41 0.79
CA ASP A 445 4.58 16.68 0.92
C ASP A 445 4.36 15.16 0.71
N SER A 446 5.25 14.33 1.26
CA SER A 446 5.04 12.87 1.36
C SER A 446 5.04 12.11 0.03
N GLY A 447 6.22 11.94 -0.57
CA GLY A 447 6.40 11.04 -1.73
C GLY A 447 7.12 11.66 -2.92
N ILE A 448 7.27 12.98 -2.93
CA ILE A 448 7.88 13.76 -4.00
C ILE A 448 9.38 13.46 -4.10
N ARG A 449 9.86 13.03 -5.28
CA ARG A 449 11.27 12.70 -5.52
C ARG A 449 11.90 13.44 -6.68
N ASN A 450 11.10 13.92 -7.63
CA ASN A 450 11.54 14.45 -8.90
C ASN A 450 10.62 15.62 -9.32
N GLY A 451 10.98 16.34 -10.38
CA GLY A 451 10.20 17.49 -10.86
C GLY A 451 8.84 17.12 -11.43
N LEU A 452 8.69 15.92 -12.00
CA LEU A 452 7.41 15.43 -12.49
C LEU A 452 6.40 15.20 -11.36
N ASP A 453 6.86 14.73 -10.20
CA ASP A 453 6.03 14.59 -9.01
C ASP A 453 5.53 15.95 -8.51
N VAL A 454 6.37 16.99 -8.57
CA VAL A 454 5.95 18.37 -8.24
C VAL A 454 4.83 18.81 -9.18
N VAL A 455 5.01 18.65 -10.50
CA VAL A 455 3.98 19.01 -11.50
C VAL A 455 2.68 18.24 -11.26
N ARG A 456 2.75 16.94 -10.92
CA ARG A 456 1.56 16.14 -10.58
C ARG A 456 0.85 16.66 -9.35
N MET A 457 1.57 16.99 -8.28
CA MET A 457 0.96 17.51 -7.05
C MET A 457 0.30 18.88 -7.29
N LEU A 458 0.94 19.75 -8.09
CA LEU A 458 0.34 21.01 -8.51
C LEU A 458 -0.95 20.78 -9.33
N ALA A 459 -0.91 19.87 -10.31
CA ALA A 459 -2.06 19.51 -11.12
C ALA A 459 -3.21 18.89 -10.31
N LEU A 460 -2.89 18.17 -9.21
CA LEU A 460 -3.87 17.59 -8.29
C LEU A 460 -4.51 18.61 -7.34
N GLY A 461 -3.98 19.84 -7.26
CA GLY A 461 -4.60 20.90 -6.48
C GLY A 461 -3.67 21.70 -5.57
N ALA A 462 -2.43 21.25 -5.34
CA ALA A 462 -1.49 21.98 -4.47
C ALA A 462 -1.03 23.31 -5.10
N ASP A 463 -0.78 24.31 -4.28
CA ASP A 463 -0.14 25.58 -4.65
C ASP A 463 1.40 25.45 -4.66
N THR A 464 1.95 24.60 -3.78
CA THR A 464 3.39 24.29 -3.75
C THR A 464 3.66 22.96 -3.04
N CYS A 465 4.91 22.50 -3.14
CA CYS A 465 5.36 21.22 -2.62
C CYS A 465 6.49 21.40 -1.60
N MET A 466 6.51 20.57 -0.55
CA MET A 466 7.64 20.48 0.38
C MET A 466 8.44 19.21 0.15
N LEU A 467 9.76 19.33 0.20
CA LEU A 467 10.68 18.20 0.05
C LEU A 467 11.14 17.71 1.43
N GLY A 468 11.02 16.40 1.66
CA GLY A 468 11.53 15.73 2.87
C GLY A 468 12.78 14.90 2.56
N ARG A 469 12.62 13.58 2.48
CA ARG A 469 13.74 12.64 2.26
C ARG A 469 14.59 12.92 1.03
N ALA A 470 14.02 13.51 -0.03
CA ALA A 470 14.74 13.80 -1.27
C ALA A 470 15.98 14.68 -1.03
N PHE A 471 15.82 15.84 -0.35
CA PHE A 471 16.96 16.71 -0.07
C PHE A 471 17.91 16.10 0.96
N VAL A 472 17.38 15.31 1.90
CA VAL A 472 18.20 14.62 2.92
C VAL A 472 19.12 13.58 2.28
N TYR A 473 18.66 12.83 1.29
CA TYR A 473 19.50 11.90 0.54
C TYR A 473 20.58 12.62 -0.25
N ALA A 474 20.22 13.72 -0.91
CA ALA A 474 21.18 14.55 -1.63
C ALA A 474 22.24 15.16 -0.70
N LEU A 475 21.81 15.60 0.49
CA LEU A 475 22.68 16.11 1.56
C LEU A 475 23.65 15.02 2.07
N GLY A 476 23.17 13.80 2.28
CA GLY A 476 24.03 12.68 2.70
C GLY A 476 25.02 12.23 1.62
N ALA A 477 24.68 12.41 0.34
CA ALA A 477 25.54 12.04 -0.77
C ALA A 477 26.67 13.05 -1.01
N ALA A 478 26.38 14.36 -0.99
CA ALA A 478 27.35 15.39 -1.38
C ALA A 478 27.16 16.75 -0.66
N GLY A 479 26.59 16.75 0.55
CA GLY A 479 26.37 17.97 1.32
C GLY A 479 25.47 18.99 0.60
N GLY A 480 25.70 20.27 0.84
CA GLY A 480 24.95 21.37 0.22
C GLY A 480 25.07 21.40 -1.31
N ALA A 481 26.17 20.91 -1.88
CA ALA A 481 26.31 20.76 -3.34
C ALA A 481 25.32 19.71 -3.89
N GLY A 482 25.14 18.60 -3.17
CA GLY A 482 24.13 17.60 -3.50
C GLY A 482 22.72 18.16 -3.48
N VAL A 483 22.37 18.92 -2.43
CA VAL A 483 21.06 19.59 -2.33
C VAL A 483 20.86 20.58 -3.48
N SER A 484 21.88 21.38 -3.81
CA SER A 484 21.82 22.34 -4.93
C SER A 484 21.57 21.64 -6.26
N ASN A 485 22.26 20.53 -6.51
CA ASN A 485 22.09 19.72 -7.71
C ASN A 485 20.69 19.08 -7.78
N LEU A 486 20.16 18.56 -6.66
CA LEU A 486 18.79 18.03 -6.62
C LEU A 486 17.77 19.10 -7.02
N LEU A 487 17.88 20.31 -6.47
CA LEU A 487 16.97 21.41 -6.79
C LEU A 487 17.06 21.81 -8.28
N GLU A 488 18.25 21.76 -8.87
CA GLU A 488 18.43 21.97 -10.32
C GLU A 488 17.80 20.88 -11.18
N LEU A 489 17.90 19.61 -10.75
CA LEU A 489 17.25 18.50 -11.47
C LEU A 489 15.73 18.64 -11.43
N ILE A 490 15.18 18.97 -10.26
CA ILE A 490 13.74 19.22 -10.10
C ILE A 490 13.29 20.37 -11.01
N ASP A 491 13.98 21.52 -11.02
CA ASP A 491 13.66 22.64 -11.92
C ASP A 491 13.69 22.22 -13.41
N LYS A 492 14.74 21.51 -13.83
CA LYS A 492 14.86 21.03 -15.22
C LYS A 492 13.74 20.07 -15.61
N GLU A 493 13.43 19.10 -14.74
CA GLU A 493 12.36 18.13 -14.99
C GLU A 493 10.98 18.77 -14.99
N MET A 494 10.72 19.74 -14.10
CA MET A 494 9.49 20.54 -14.13
C MET A 494 9.34 21.26 -15.47
N ARG A 495 10.41 21.91 -15.97
CA ARG A 495 10.39 22.60 -17.27
C ARG A 495 10.10 21.64 -18.43
N VAL A 496 10.69 20.45 -18.41
CA VAL A 496 10.42 19.41 -19.42
C VAL A 496 8.96 18.98 -19.36
N ALA A 497 8.44 18.66 -18.17
CA ALA A 497 7.05 18.26 -17.99
C ALA A 497 6.09 19.36 -18.47
N MET A 498 6.31 20.61 -18.04
CA MET A 498 5.51 21.76 -18.47
C MET A 498 5.54 21.97 -19.98
N THR A 499 6.71 21.84 -20.62
CA THR A 499 6.85 21.96 -22.08
C THR A 499 6.08 20.87 -22.81
N LEU A 500 6.16 19.63 -22.34
CA LEU A 500 5.50 18.48 -22.94
C LEU A 500 3.97 18.48 -22.72
N THR A 501 3.49 19.12 -21.66
CA THR A 501 2.05 19.30 -21.39
C THR A 501 1.49 20.62 -21.90
N GLY A 502 2.29 21.44 -22.58
CA GLY A 502 1.86 22.75 -23.09
C GLY A 502 1.62 23.83 -22.03
N ALA A 503 2.02 23.61 -20.78
CA ALA A 503 1.93 24.58 -19.70
C ALA A 503 3.07 25.61 -19.81
N LYS A 504 2.74 26.89 -20.01
CA LYS A 504 3.74 27.97 -20.13
C LYS A 504 4.10 28.55 -18.77
N THR A 505 3.18 28.50 -17.83
CA THR A 505 3.30 29.00 -16.47
C THR A 505 2.85 27.94 -15.48
N ILE A 506 3.22 28.09 -14.20
CA ILE A 506 2.74 27.21 -13.13
C ILE A 506 1.21 27.22 -13.04
N ALA A 507 0.57 28.37 -13.33
CA ALA A 507 -0.89 28.49 -13.32
C ALA A 507 -1.59 27.68 -14.41
N ASP A 508 -0.88 27.31 -15.49
CA ASP A 508 -1.43 26.45 -16.55
C ASP A 508 -1.44 24.97 -16.14
N ILE A 509 -0.76 24.61 -15.05
CA ILE A 509 -0.73 23.23 -14.54
C ILE A 509 -2.03 22.96 -13.78
N ASN A 510 -2.88 22.11 -14.34
CA ASN A 510 -4.16 21.75 -13.76
C ASN A 510 -4.48 20.27 -14.00
N ALA A 511 -5.66 19.83 -13.56
CA ALA A 511 -6.08 18.43 -13.64
C ALA A 511 -6.17 17.89 -15.09
N ASP A 512 -6.25 18.76 -16.12
CA ASP A 512 -6.25 18.35 -17.53
C ASP A 512 -4.89 17.86 -18.00
N CYS A 513 -3.81 18.24 -17.30
CA CYS A 513 -2.48 17.68 -17.53
C CYS A 513 -2.35 16.22 -17.08
N LEU A 514 -3.36 15.68 -16.37
CA LEU A 514 -3.36 14.31 -15.84
C LEU A 514 -4.33 13.42 -16.61
N GLY A 515 -3.93 12.16 -16.83
CA GLY A 515 -4.84 11.15 -17.36
C GLY A 515 -5.98 10.89 -16.38
N ARG A 516 -7.22 11.22 -16.76
CA ARG A 516 -8.41 10.94 -15.96
C ARG A 516 -8.81 9.48 -16.13
N ARG A 517 -9.11 8.78 -15.03
CA ARG A 517 -9.87 7.52 -15.13
C ARG A 517 -11.28 7.87 -15.59
N TYR A 518 -11.77 7.16 -16.60
CA TYR A 518 -13.06 7.47 -17.20
C TYR A 518 -14.17 6.75 -16.42
N GLY A 519 -15.13 7.53 -15.91
CA GLY A 519 -16.27 7.06 -15.14
C GLY A 519 -16.00 6.84 -13.65
N SER A 520 -17.05 6.97 -12.86
CA SER A 520 -17.16 6.57 -11.45
C SER A 520 -18.60 6.16 -11.19
N GLY A 521 -18.84 5.25 -10.24
CA GLY A 521 -20.19 4.86 -9.84
C GLY A 521 -20.15 3.85 -8.72
N GLN A 522 -21.27 3.73 -7.99
CA GLN A 522 -21.38 2.76 -6.89
C GLN A 522 -21.33 1.31 -7.39
N VAL A 523 -20.67 0.46 -6.60
CA VAL A 523 -20.66 -0.99 -6.78
C VAL A 523 -20.99 -1.67 -5.46
N LEU A 524 -21.83 -2.69 -5.51
CA LEU A 524 -22.20 -3.50 -4.36
C LEU A 524 -20.98 -4.29 -3.85
N ALA A 525 -20.19 -4.84 -4.76
CA ALA A 525 -19.00 -5.61 -4.43
C ALA A 525 -17.98 -5.59 -5.58
N VAL A 526 -16.70 -5.70 -5.20
CA VAL A 526 -15.60 -5.99 -6.12
C VAL A 526 -15.11 -7.41 -5.84
N VAL A 527 -15.27 -8.30 -6.82
CA VAL A 527 -14.88 -9.71 -6.68
C VAL A 527 -13.68 -10.00 -7.58
N VAL A 528 -12.67 -10.66 -7.02
CA VAL A 528 -11.41 -10.97 -7.72
C VAL A 528 -11.20 -12.49 -7.76
N PRO A 529 -11.93 -13.21 -8.64
CA PRO A 529 -11.85 -14.66 -8.72
C PRO A 529 -10.43 -15.08 -9.11
N GLY A 530 -9.93 -16.09 -8.42
CA GLY A 530 -8.62 -16.67 -8.67
C GLY A 530 -8.64 -17.87 -9.61
N THR A 531 -9.81 -18.48 -9.88
CA THR A 531 -9.99 -19.58 -10.84
C THR A 531 -11.19 -19.32 -11.75
N LEU A 532 -11.27 -20.00 -12.89
CA LEU A 532 -12.46 -19.94 -13.76
C LEU A 532 -13.70 -20.52 -13.05
N PHE A 533 -13.53 -21.50 -12.15
CA PHE A 533 -14.62 -22.01 -11.32
C PHE A 533 -15.14 -20.97 -10.32
N GLU A 534 -14.24 -20.30 -9.60
CA GLU A 534 -14.61 -19.17 -8.73
C GLU A 534 -15.33 -18.08 -9.54
N GLN A 535 -14.84 -17.77 -10.75
CA GLN A 535 -15.49 -16.83 -11.65
C GLN A 535 -16.92 -17.26 -12.01
N TRP A 536 -17.11 -18.54 -12.35
CA TRP A 536 -18.42 -19.12 -12.66
C TRP A 536 -19.38 -19.05 -11.46
N GLN A 537 -18.93 -19.42 -10.26
CA GLN A 537 -19.75 -19.37 -9.05
C GLN A 537 -20.21 -17.95 -8.73
N VAL A 538 -19.31 -16.97 -8.85
CA VAL A 538 -19.65 -15.55 -8.63
C VAL A 538 -20.62 -15.07 -9.69
N LEU A 539 -20.44 -15.47 -10.95
CA LEU A 539 -21.36 -15.11 -12.03
C LEU A 539 -22.76 -15.71 -11.80
N GLN A 540 -22.83 -16.97 -11.37
CA GLN A 540 -24.09 -17.63 -11.01
C GLN A 540 -24.79 -16.90 -9.85
N ALA A 541 -24.05 -16.57 -8.80
CA ALA A 541 -24.58 -15.83 -7.66
C ALA A 541 -25.09 -14.43 -8.06
N ALA A 542 -24.34 -13.73 -8.91
CA ALA A 542 -24.72 -12.42 -9.41
C ALA A 542 -25.99 -12.48 -10.28
N VAL A 543 -26.09 -13.47 -11.17
CA VAL A 543 -27.29 -13.66 -12.01
C VAL A 543 -28.50 -14.04 -11.16
N ASN A 544 -28.34 -14.95 -10.19
CA ASN A 544 -29.42 -15.34 -9.29
C ASN A 544 -29.90 -14.17 -8.40
N ALA A 545 -29.01 -13.22 -8.10
CA ALA A 545 -29.33 -12.02 -7.35
C ALA A 545 -29.78 -10.83 -8.23
N ASP A 546 -29.95 -11.05 -9.54
CA ASP A 546 -30.31 -10.03 -10.53
C ASP A 546 -29.35 -8.81 -10.52
N CYS A 547 -28.06 -9.05 -10.32
CA CYS A 547 -27.02 -8.01 -10.32
C CYS A 547 -26.46 -7.77 -11.74
N ILE A 548 -26.10 -6.52 -12.02
CA ILE A 548 -25.30 -6.16 -13.20
C ILE A 548 -23.86 -6.59 -12.97
N VAL A 549 -23.26 -7.32 -13.90
CA VAL A 549 -21.85 -7.73 -13.80
C VAL A 549 -20.99 -6.93 -14.78
N ILE A 550 -20.06 -6.14 -14.26
CA ILE A 550 -19.05 -5.44 -15.05
C ILE A 550 -17.73 -6.22 -14.95
N MET A 551 -17.34 -6.83 -16.06
CA MET A 551 -16.04 -7.51 -16.20
C MET A 551 -14.91 -6.48 -16.34
N GLN A 552 -13.90 -6.55 -15.47
CA GLN A 552 -12.75 -5.64 -15.46
C GLN A 552 -11.42 -6.38 -15.63
N ALA A 553 -10.72 -6.13 -16.74
CA ALA A 553 -9.35 -6.56 -16.96
C ALA A 553 -8.35 -5.44 -16.65
N ALA A 554 -7.04 -5.72 -16.69
CA ALA A 554 -6.01 -4.70 -16.45
C ALA A 554 -6.19 -3.48 -17.40
N ASN A 555 -6.08 -2.26 -16.86
CA ASN A 555 -6.11 -0.98 -17.58
C ASN A 555 -7.41 -0.59 -18.32
N THR A 556 -8.45 -1.42 -18.27
CA THR A 556 -9.77 -1.14 -18.89
C THR A 556 -10.53 0.05 -18.27
N GLY A 557 -10.14 0.49 -17.07
CA GLY A 557 -10.72 1.66 -16.41
C GLY A 557 -10.24 3.02 -16.95
N LEU A 558 -9.13 3.04 -17.70
CA LEU A 558 -8.63 4.26 -18.35
C LEU A 558 -9.42 4.59 -19.61
N THR A 559 -9.88 3.57 -20.34
CA THR A 559 -10.67 3.72 -21.57
C THR A 559 -12.17 3.79 -21.30
N GLY A 560 -12.57 3.78 -20.03
CA GLY A 560 -13.98 3.78 -19.62
C GLY A 560 -14.72 2.51 -19.98
N GLY A 561 -14.02 1.44 -20.37
CA GLY A 561 -14.57 0.18 -20.88
C GLY A 561 -15.07 -0.80 -19.80
N SER A 562 -14.64 -0.60 -18.55
CA SER A 562 -14.97 -1.49 -17.44
C SER A 562 -15.02 -0.73 -16.10
N THR A 563 -15.40 0.55 -16.16
CA THR A 563 -15.70 1.37 -14.98
C THR A 563 -17.22 1.59 -14.94
N PRO A 564 -17.87 1.47 -13.77
CA PRO A 564 -19.21 2.01 -13.57
C PRO A 564 -19.24 3.49 -13.97
N PHE A 565 -20.35 3.93 -14.55
CA PHE A 565 -20.51 5.29 -15.02
C PHE A 565 -21.82 5.87 -14.51
N GLY A 566 -21.74 6.75 -13.52
CA GLY A 566 -22.90 7.29 -12.82
C GLY A 566 -23.46 6.34 -11.76
N ASP A 567 -24.57 6.76 -11.16
CA ASP A 567 -25.31 6.03 -10.14
C ASP A 567 -26.75 5.69 -10.61
N ASP A 568 -27.00 5.72 -11.92
CA ASP A 568 -28.30 5.53 -12.56
C ASP A 568 -28.56 4.09 -13.04
N TYR A 569 -27.75 3.13 -12.60
CA TYR A 569 -28.00 1.71 -12.85
C TYR A 569 -29.31 1.27 -12.19
N ASP A 570 -30.15 0.55 -12.94
CA ASP A 570 -31.45 0.05 -12.46
C ASP A 570 -31.33 -1.11 -11.46
N ARG A 571 -30.14 -1.70 -11.33
CA ARG A 571 -29.85 -2.86 -10.50
C ARG A 571 -28.45 -2.75 -9.87
N PRO A 572 -28.19 -3.42 -8.73
CA PRO A 572 -26.88 -3.40 -8.09
C PRO A 572 -25.75 -3.89 -9.01
N VAL A 573 -24.63 -3.18 -9.00
CA VAL A 573 -23.48 -3.49 -9.86
C VAL A 573 -22.43 -4.29 -9.09
N ILE A 574 -22.03 -5.43 -9.60
CA ILE A 574 -20.88 -6.22 -9.16
C ILE A 574 -19.76 -6.03 -10.17
N LEU A 575 -18.59 -5.61 -9.68
CA LEU A 575 -17.38 -5.52 -10.49
C LEU A 575 -16.57 -6.81 -10.34
N MET A 576 -16.33 -7.49 -11.45
CA MET A 576 -15.58 -8.76 -11.47
C MET A 576 -14.22 -8.57 -12.14
N SER A 577 -13.15 -8.59 -11.34
CA SER A 577 -11.78 -8.37 -11.82
C SER A 577 -11.11 -9.68 -12.26
N THR A 578 -10.72 -9.77 -13.53
CA THR A 578 -10.05 -10.96 -14.10
C THR A 578 -8.54 -10.98 -13.89
N ARG A 579 -7.95 -9.99 -13.19
CA ARG A 579 -6.50 -9.80 -13.06
C ARG A 579 -5.71 -11.01 -12.53
N ARG A 580 -6.36 -11.92 -11.79
CA ARG A 580 -5.72 -13.15 -11.26
C ARG A 580 -5.73 -14.31 -12.27
N LEU A 581 -6.50 -14.21 -13.34
CA LEU A 581 -6.69 -15.25 -14.37
C LEU A 581 -5.76 -15.01 -15.57
N ALA A 582 -4.45 -14.94 -15.33
CA ALA A 582 -3.46 -14.50 -16.33
C ALA A 582 -2.82 -15.64 -17.16
N GLY A 583 -3.40 -16.84 -17.14
CA GLY A 583 -2.85 -18.04 -17.77
C GLY A 583 -2.91 -18.01 -19.31
N ILE A 584 -1.87 -18.51 -19.96
CA ILE A 584 -1.76 -18.68 -21.41
C ILE A 584 -1.25 -20.09 -21.68
N GLN A 585 -1.89 -20.81 -22.60
CA GLN A 585 -1.47 -22.14 -23.05
C GLN A 585 -1.24 -22.12 -24.56
N VAL A 586 -0.02 -22.43 -24.97
CA VAL A 586 0.34 -22.57 -26.39
C VAL A 586 0.07 -24.01 -26.82
N ILE A 587 -0.61 -24.19 -27.94
CA ILE A 587 -0.94 -25.50 -28.51
C ILE A 587 -0.52 -25.56 -29.99
N ASN A 588 -0.39 -26.77 -30.56
CA ASN A 588 -0.01 -26.98 -31.96
C ASN A 588 1.27 -26.22 -32.36
N GLN A 589 2.33 -26.30 -31.53
CA GLN A 589 3.61 -25.61 -31.74
C GLN A 589 3.49 -24.11 -32.07
N GLY A 590 2.64 -23.38 -31.34
CA GLY A 590 2.46 -21.94 -31.54
C GLY A 590 1.44 -21.59 -32.62
N GLN A 591 0.77 -22.57 -33.24
CA GLN A 591 -0.28 -22.29 -34.21
C GLN A 591 -1.54 -21.70 -33.57
N GLN A 592 -1.87 -22.11 -32.36
CA GLN A 592 -3.02 -21.65 -31.60
C GLN A 592 -2.65 -21.43 -30.13
N VAL A 593 -3.45 -20.61 -29.44
CA VAL A 593 -3.28 -20.30 -28.02
C VAL A 593 -4.63 -20.29 -27.32
N ILE A 594 -4.65 -20.75 -26.07
CA ILE A 594 -5.79 -20.62 -25.16
C ILE A 594 -5.39 -19.60 -24.10
N CYS A 595 -6.11 -18.47 -24.07
CA CYS A 595 -5.85 -17.37 -23.14
C CYS A 595 -6.97 -17.29 -22.10
N LEU A 596 -6.60 -17.19 -20.82
CA LEU A 596 -7.54 -16.87 -19.76
C LEU A 596 -7.92 -15.37 -19.79
N PRO A 597 -9.07 -14.96 -19.24
CA PRO A 597 -9.59 -13.59 -19.38
C PRO A 597 -8.72 -12.46 -18.79
N GLY A 598 -7.73 -12.78 -17.95
CA GLY A 598 -6.75 -11.84 -17.39
C GLY A 598 -5.40 -11.82 -18.11
N ALA A 599 -5.23 -12.62 -19.18
CA ALA A 599 -4.00 -12.66 -19.95
C ALA A 599 -3.79 -11.34 -20.70
N THR A 600 -2.64 -10.70 -20.49
CA THR A 600 -2.26 -9.45 -21.18
C THR A 600 -1.59 -9.75 -22.52
N LEU A 601 -1.72 -8.84 -23.48
CA LEU A 601 -1.05 -8.92 -24.78
C LEU A 601 0.48 -9.03 -24.64
N ASP A 602 1.09 -8.24 -23.75
CA ASP A 602 2.54 -8.29 -23.46
C ASP A 602 2.99 -9.70 -23.06
N ARG A 603 2.25 -10.35 -22.16
CA ARG A 603 2.54 -11.72 -21.74
C ARG A 603 2.40 -12.71 -22.89
N LEU A 604 1.35 -12.58 -23.70
CA LEU A 604 1.17 -13.43 -24.88
C LEU A 604 2.30 -13.22 -25.89
N GLU A 605 2.81 -12.00 -26.02
CA GLU A 605 3.88 -11.67 -26.98
C GLU A 605 5.18 -12.35 -26.58
N LYS A 606 5.50 -12.28 -25.27
CA LYS A 606 6.65 -12.98 -24.68
C LYS A 606 6.55 -14.49 -24.86
N GLU A 607 5.38 -15.09 -24.64
CA GLU A 607 5.17 -16.54 -24.82
C GLU A 607 5.30 -16.97 -26.30
N LEU A 608 4.82 -16.15 -27.24
CA LEU A 608 4.87 -16.45 -28.68
C LEU A 608 6.22 -16.13 -29.35
N ALA A 609 7.06 -15.31 -28.73
CA ALA A 609 8.38 -14.95 -29.26
C ALA A 609 9.23 -16.20 -29.56
N HIS A 610 9.14 -17.25 -28.73
CA HIS A 610 9.84 -18.52 -28.92
C HIS A 610 9.41 -19.29 -30.18
N TYR A 611 8.27 -18.94 -30.78
CA TYR A 611 7.71 -19.56 -31.98
C TYR A 611 7.85 -18.67 -33.23
N ASN A 612 8.64 -17.58 -33.17
CA ASN A 612 8.76 -16.57 -34.23
C ASN A 612 7.40 -16.02 -34.70
N ARG A 613 6.48 -15.81 -33.74
CA ARG A 613 5.15 -15.26 -34.01
C ARG A 613 4.94 -13.96 -33.24
N GLY A 614 4.40 -12.96 -33.93
CA GLY A 614 3.94 -11.71 -33.35
C GLY A 614 2.42 -11.68 -33.18
N ILE A 615 1.94 -10.84 -32.27
CA ILE A 615 0.50 -10.64 -32.04
C ILE A 615 0.01 -9.48 -32.90
N CYS A 616 -1.11 -9.71 -33.58
CA CYS A 616 -1.90 -8.65 -34.18
C CYS A 616 -3.26 -8.68 -33.49
N ASN A 617 -3.47 -7.75 -32.54
CA ASN A 617 -4.72 -7.61 -31.82
C ASN A 617 -5.52 -6.46 -32.42
N ASN A 618 -6.80 -6.69 -32.72
CA ASN A 618 -7.71 -5.68 -33.25
C ASN A 618 -8.91 -5.39 -32.33
N SER A 619 -8.80 -5.73 -31.03
CA SER A 619 -9.88 -5.50 -30.05
C SER A 619 -9.94 -4.07 -29.49
N GLY A 620 -9.23 -3.12 -30.10
CA GLY A 620 -9.38 -1.70 -29.79
C GLY A 620 -10.55 -1.13 -30.56
N GLY A 621 -11.76 -1.25 -30.04
CA GLY A 621 -12.89 -0.45 -30.51
C GLY A 621 -12.52 1.03 -30.35
N ALA A 622 -12.05 1.66 -31.42
CA ALA A 622 -11.89 3.10 -31.48
C ALA A 622 -13.29 3.71 -31.33
N LEU A 623 -13.56 4.23 -30.13
CA LEU A 623 -14.59 5.19 -29.76
C LEU A 623 -15.75 5.30 -30.78
N VAL A 624 -16.76 4.42 -30.69
CA VAL A 624 -18.08 4.73 -30.12
C VAL A 624 -18.73 3.45 -29.56
N ARG A 625 -19.24 3.50 -28.33
CA ARG A 625 -20.08 2.49 -27.64
C ARG A 625 -19.84 1.01 -28.03
N ARG A 626 -18.65 0.52 -27.64
CA ARG A 626 -18.28 -0.88 -27.33
C ARG A 626 -18.94 -1.96 -28.22
N GLY A 627 -18.44 -2.17 -29.44
CA GLY A 627 -18.69 -3.41 -30.19
C GLY A 627 -17.83 -4.58 -29.64
N PRO A 628 -18.33 -5.82 -29.60
CA PRO A 628 -17.53 -6.96 -29.15
C PRO A 628 -16.48 -7.36 -30.20
N ALA A 629 -15.29 -7.74 -29.74
CA ALA A 629 -14.36 -8.50 -30.55
C ALA A 629 -14.92 -9.92 -30.67
N TYR A 630 -15.38 -10.30 -31.86
CA TYR A 630 -15.84 -11.65 -32.10
C TYR A 630 -14.65 -12.58 -32.35
N THR A 631 -14.63 -13.72 -31.67
CA THR A 631 -13.62 -14.78 -31.87
C THR A 631 -14.32 -16.08 -32.18
N GLU A 632 -13.96 -16.69 -33.32
CA GLU A 632 -14.53 -17.94 -33.84
C GLU A 632 -14.50 -19.10 -32.82
N LEU A 633 -13.47 -19.15 -31.97
CA LEU A 633 -13.29 -20.15 -30.93
C LEU A 633 -13.34 -19.48 -29.55
N ALA A 634 -14.46 -19.63 -28.84
CA ALA A 634 -14.66 -19.04 -27.52
C ALA A 634 -15.36 -20.01 -26.56
N LEU A 635 -15.03 -19.89 -25.27
CA LEU A 635 -15.82 -20.42 -24.16
C LEU A 635 -16.43 -19.22 -23.45
N TYR A 636 -17.76 -19.12 -23.43
CA TYR A 636 -18.45 -17.98 -22.83
C TYR A 636 -19.69 -18.42 -22.05
N ALA A 637 -20.13 -17.56 -21.14
CA ALA A 637 -21.38 -17.76 -20.40
C ALA A 637 -22.49 -16.94 -21.05
N CYS A 638 -23.70 -17.50 -21.11
CA CYS A 638 -24.90 -16.85 -21.62
C CYS A 638 -26.02 -17.01 -20.60
N VAL A 639 -26.93 -16.04 -20.52
CA VAL A 639 -28.19 -16.20 -19.80
C VAL A 639 -29.24 -16.59 -20.83
N ASN A 640 -29.82 -17.78 -20.67
CA ASN A 640 -30.79 -18.32 -21.62
C ASN A 640 -32.17 -17.66 -21.44
N ALA A 641 -33.15 -18.07 -22.26
CA ALA A 641 -34.50 -17.51 -22.21
C ALA A 641 -35.25 -17.78 -20.89
N SER A 642 -34.84 -18.78 -20.09
CA SER A 642 -35.39 -19.04 -18.76
C SER A 642 -34.70 -18.24 -17.64
N GLY A 643 -33.74 -17.37 -17.97
CA GLY A 643 -32.99 -16.59 -16.99
C GLY A 643 -31.87 -17.38 -16.30
N GLU A 644 -31.57 -18.59 -16.77
CA GLU A 644 -30.54 -19.44 -16.21
C GLU A 644 -29.20 -19.24 -16.93
N LEU A 645 -28.11 -19.29 -16.15
CA LEU A 645 -26.76 -19.17 -16.67
C LEU A 645 -26.32 -20.50 -17.31
N GLU A 646 -25.96 -20.49 -18.58
CA GLU A 646 -25.42 -21.62 -19.33
C GLU A 646 -24.01 -21.34 -19.85
N LEU A 647 -23.20 -22.40 -19.94
CA LEU A 647 -21.84 -22.31 -20.47
C LEU A 647 -21.83 -22.80 -21.92
N VAL A 648 -21.50 -21.92 -22.85
CA VAL A 648 -21.42 -22.21 -24.28
C VAL A 648 -19.98 -22.45 -24.68
N ASN A 649 -19.69 -23.67 -25.14
CA ASN A 649 -18.35 -24.09 -25.54
C ASN A 649 -18.22 -24.21 -27.06
N HIS A 650 -17.57 -23.23 -27.68
CA HIS A 650 -17.18 -23.28 -29.10
C HIS A 650 -15.70 -23.63 -29.29
N LEU A 651 -14.99 -24.06 -28.23
CA LEU A 651 -13.64 -24.60 -28.37
C LEU A 651 -13.73 -26.00 -28.97
N VAL A 652 -13.08 -26.25 -30.10
CA VAL A 652 -13.01 -27.57 -30.79
C VAL A 652 -12.05 -28.53 -30.04
N VAL A 653 -12.19 -28.60 -28.71
CA VAL A 653 -11.39 -29.44 -27.80
C VAL A 653 -12.32 -30.52 -27.22
N VAL A 654 -11.88 -31.78 -27.24
CA VAL A 654 -12.71 -32.94 -26.85
C VAL A 654 -13.06 -32.94 -25.35
N LEU A 655 -14.37 -32.85 -25.07
CA LEU A 655 -15.10 -33.20 -23.83
C LEU A 655 -14.71 -32.57 -22.46
N LEU A 656 -15.75 -32.52 -21.60
CA LEU A 656 -15.87 -32.02 -20.21
C LEU A 656 -14.60 -32.06 -19.34
N THR A 657 -13.75 -33.08 -19.47
CA THR A 657 -12.61 -33.33 -18.58
C THR A 657 -11.55 -32.23 -18.65
N ILE A 658 -11.32 -31.64 -19.83
CA ILE A 658 -10.36 -30.55 -20.01
C ILE A 658 -10.95 -29.23 -19.50
N VAL A 659 -12.23 -28.96 -19.77
CA VAL A 659 -12.95 -27.78 -19.26
C VAL A 659 -13.05 -27.80 -17.73
N MET A 660 -13.39 -28.94 -17.13
CA MET A 660 -13.40 -29.12 -15.66
C MET A 660 -11.99 -28.94 -15.05
N ARG A 661 -10.94 -29.48 -15.70
CA ARG A 661 -9.55 -29.28 -15.23
C ARG A 661 -9.06 -27.84 -15.38
N MET A 662 -9.48 -27.14 -16.44
CA MET A 662 -9.22 -25.71 -16.63
C MET A 662 -9.98 -24.86 -15.60
N MET A 663 -11.19 -25.30 -15.21
CA MET A 663 -11.99 -24.61 -14.19
C MET A 663 -11.35 -24.67 -12.80
N LEU A 664 -10.68 -25.77 -12.45
CA LEU A 664 -10.21 -26.04 -11.09
C LEU A 664 -8.80 -25.53 -10.75
N ASN A 665 -7.94 -25.13 -11.71
CA ASN A 665 -6.51 -24.96 -11.42
C ASN A 665 -5.86 -23.70 -12.01
N ARG A 666 -5.10 -22.96 -11.19
CA ARG A 666 -4.53 -21.63 -11.50
C ARG A 666 -3.32 -21.64 -12.45
N SER A 667 -2.66 -22.79 -12.61
CA SER A 667 -1.29 -22.87 -13.12
C SER A 667 -1.01 -24.04 -14.08
N MET A 668 -2.01 -24.84 -14.44
CA MET A 668 -1.76 -26.07 -15.16
C MET A 668 -1.47 -25.81 -16.65
N LYS A 669 -0.25 -26.11 -17.10
CA LYS A 669 0.03 -26.40 -18.52
C LYS A 669 -0.60 -27.76 -18.82
N ILE A 670 -1.73 -27.78 -19.54
CA ILE A 670 -2.30 -29.03 -20.00
C ILE A 670 -1.47 -29.48 -21.20
N HIS A 671 -0.77 -30.62 -21.08
CA HIS A 671 -0.16 -31.29 -22.22
C HIS A 671 -1.28 -31.92 -23.05
N LEU A 672 -1.87 -31.12 -23.94
CA LEU A 672 -2.76 -31.60 -24.99
C LEU A 672 -1.87 -32.32 -26.02
N HIS A 673 -1.93 -33.65 -26.04
CA HIS A 673 -1.35 -34.43 -27.13
C HIS A 673 -2.12 -34.12 -28.43
N ASP A 674 -1.44 -34.06 -29.57
CA ASP A 674 -2.06 -33.80 -30.89
C ASP A 674 -3.25 -34.73 -31.20
N SER A 675 -3.30 -35.92 -30.59
CA SER A 675 -4.40 -36.88 -30.70
C SER A 675 -5.68 -36.51 -29.95
N MET A 676 -5.65 -35.56 -29.02
CA MET A 676 -6.81 -35.05 -28.26
C MET A 676 -7.47 -33.83 -28.93
N LEU A 677 -6.81 -33.22 -29.91
CA LEU A 677 -7.39 -32.21 -30.77
C LEU A 677 -8.06 -32.92 -31.93
N ILE A 678 -9.34 -32.66 -32.19
CA ILE A 678 -10.00 -33.27 -33.35
C ILE A 678 -9.25 -32.75 -34.59
N HIS A 679 -8.54 -33.64 -35.29
CA HIS A 679 -7.87 -33.41 -36.58
C HIS A 679 -8.81 -32.92 -37.71
N HIS A 680 -10.09 -32.66 -37.44
CA HIS A 680 -11.06 -32.11 -38.40
C HIS A 680 -10.95 -30.60 -38.63
N VAL A 681 -9.96 -29.91 -38.05
CA VAL A 681 -9.61 -28.54 -38.46
C VAL A 681 -8.56 -28.57 -39.59
N TYR A 682 -8.66 -29.55 -40.50
CA TYR A 682 -8.17 -29.35 -41.86
C TYR A 682 -9.08 -28.31 -42.50
N LEU A 683 -8.57 -27.08 -42.65
CA LEU A 683 -8.92 -26.09 -43.67
C LEU A 683 -10.23 -26.43 -44.40
N LYS A 684 -11.38 -26.25 -43.74
CA LYS A 684 -12.59 -26.02 -44.50
C LYS A 684 -12.33 -24.68 -45.18
N LEU A 685 -12.11 -24.72 -46.50
CA LEU A 685 -12.27 -23.58 -47.40
C LEU A 685 -13.75 -23.14 -47.31
N GLN A 686 -14.18 -22.66 -46.15
CA GLN A 686 -15.48 -22.05 -45.96
C GLN A 686 -15.44 -20.76 -46.76
N VAL A 687 -16.37 -20.65 -47.70
CA VAL A 687 -16.57 -19.42 -48.47
C VAL A 687 -16.98 -18.33 -47.50
N LEU A 688 -16.04 -17.48 -47.12
CA LEU A 688 -16.26 -16.37 -46.20
C LEU A 688 -16.97 -15.23 -46.92
N GLN A 689 -17.98 -14.66 -46.29
CA GLN A 689 -18.59 -13.40 -46.73
C GLN A 689 -18.19 -12.27 -45.78
N VAL A 690 -17.95 -11.10 -46.37
CA VAL A 690 -17.71 -9.85 -45.63
C VAL A 690 -18.84 -8.90 -46.00
N PHE A 691 -19.54 -8.41 -44.99
CA PHE A 691 -20.59 -7.41 -45.08
C PHE A 691 -19.98 -6.06 -44.70
N TYR A 692 -20.25 -5.01 -45.47
CA TYR A 692 -19.86 -3.63 -45.18
C TYR A 692 -21.13 -2.82 -44.99
N VAL A 693 -21.38 -2.35 -43.78
CA VAL A 693 -22.60 -1.65 -43.37
C VAL A 693 -22.26 -0.19 -43.08
N GLY A 694 -23.04 0.75 -43.59
CA GLY A 694 -22.94 2.18 -43.29
C GLY A 694 -24.20 2.68 -42.59
N THR A 695 -24.06 3.55 -41.59
CA THR A 695 -25.19 4.24 -40.93
C THR A 695 -24.76 5.62 -40.41
N ASN A 696 -25.74 6.51 -40.18
CA ASN A 696 -25.55 7.79 -39.48
C ASN A 696 -26.15 7.76 -38.05
N SER A 697 -26.55 6.58 -37.56
CA SER A 697 -27.10 6.38 -36.22
C SER A 697 -26.36 5.29 -35.46
N HIS A 698 -25.99 5.58 -34.21
CA HIS A 698 -25.38 4.61 -33.30
C HIS A 698 -26.36 3.54 -32.81
N ASP A 699 -27.66 3.85 -32.80
CA ASP A 699 -28.69 2.93 -32.34
C ASP A 699 -28.85 1.77 -33.32
N ASP A 700 -28.70 2.03 -34.62
CA ASP A 700 -28.73 0.98 -35.66
C ASP A 700 -27.61 -0.06 -35.43
N LEU A 701 -26.40 0.41 -35.09
CA LEU A 701 -25.29 -0.49 -34.77
C LEU A 701 -25.55 -1.30 -33.50
N THR A 702 -26.25 -0.71 -32.54
CA THR A 702 -26.64 -1.37 -31.29
C THR A 702 -27.67 -2.47 -31.55
N GLU A 703 -28.66 -2.20 -32.41
CA GLU A 703 -29.64 -3.21 -32.83
C GLU A 703 -28.99 -4.34 -33.63
N ILE A 704 -28.12 -4.03 -34.60
CA ILE A 704 -27.35 -5.05 -35.34
C ILE A 704 -26.60 -5.93 -34.33
N ARG A 705 -25.91 -5.33 -33.35
CA ARG A 705 -25.19 -6.07 -32.31
C ARG A 705 -26.12 -6.99 -31.51
N ARG A 706 -27.29 -6.50 -31.06
CA ARG A 706 -28.26 -7.31 -30.30
C ARG A 706 -28.70 -8.52 -31.10
N PHE A 707 -29.04 -8.32 -32.36
CA PHE A 707 -29.42 -9.39 -33.28
C PHE A 707 -28.29 -10.42 -33.45
N LEU A 708 -27.05 -9.96 -33.72
CA LEU A 708 -25.90 -10.84 -33.89
C LEU A 708 -25.62 -11.71 -32.65
N LEU A 709 -25.94 -11.21 -31.45
CA LEU A 709 -25.73 -11.91 -30.18
C LEU A 709 -26.89 -12.84 -29.81
N LYS A 710 -28.12 -12.48 -30.19
CA LYS A 710 -29.34 -13.17 -29.76
C LYS A 710 -29.82 -14.22 -30.76
N ASP A 711 -29.81 -13.89 -32.04
CA ASP A 711 -30.59 -14.59 -33.05
C ASP A 711 -29.74 -15.37 -34.06
N LEU A 712 -28.42 -15.12 -34.09
CA LEU A 712 -27.49 -15.90 -34.90
C LEU A 712 -27.09 -17.20 -34.17
N PRO A 713 -27.15 -18.35 -34.84
CA PRO A 713 -26.72 -19.62 -34.25
C PRO A 713 -25.20 -19.69 -34.01
N ARG A 714 -24.42 -18.86 -34.74
CA ARG A 714 -22.98 -18.70 -34.54
C ARG A 714 -22.61 -17.22 -34.64
N LEU A 715 -21.73 -16.79 -33.76
CA LEU A 715 -21.20 -15.43 -33.79
C LEU A 715 -20.39 -15.19 -35.07
N PRO A 716 -20.36 -13.94 -35.59
CA PRO A 716 -19.45 -13.55 -36.65
C PRO A 716 -18.00 -13.91 -36.33
N ILE A 717 -17.18 -14.10 -37.37
CA ILE A 717 -15.74 -14.33 -37.25
C ILE A 717 -15.02 -13.04 -36.86
N ALA A 718 -15.50 -11.89 -37.34
CA ALA A 718 -14.98 -10.57 -36.98
C ALA A 718 -16.06 -9.50 -37.18
N GLY A 719 -15.96 -8.41 -36.41
CA GLY A 719 -16.78 -7.22 -36.50
C GLY A 719 -15.90 -6.00 -36.27
N GLU A 720 -15.77 -5.12 -37.26
CA GLU A 720 -14.81 -4.00 -37.24
C GLU A 720 -15.57 -2.69 -37.48
N TYR A 721 -15.51 -1.78 -36.52
CA TYR A 721 -16.14 -0.47 -36.60
C TYR A 721 -15.12 0.60 -37.02
N ILE A 722 -15.54 1.53 -37.87
CA ILE A 722 -14.75 2.71 -38.22
C ILE A 722 -15.66 3.93 -38.42
N HIS A 723 -15.33 5.03 -37.75
CA HIS A 723 -15.95 6.33 -37.97
C HIS A 723 -15.34 7.00 -39.22
N ARG A 724 -16.12 7.83 -39.94
CA ARG A 724 -15.68 8.54 -41.16
C ARG A 724 -14.35 9.28 -40.97
N VAL A 725 -14.18 9.97 -39.84
CA VAL A 725 -12.93 10.68 -39.53
C VAL A 725 -11.73 9.71 -39.49
N ALA A 726 -11.88 8.56 -38.83
CA ALA A 726 -10.83 7.56 -38.77
C ALA A 726 -10.58 6.90 -40.14
N TYR A 727 -11.63 6.74 -40.96
CA TYR A 727 -11.50 6.30 -42.35
C TYR A 727 -10.63 7.28 -43.14
N ASP A 728 -10.90 8.58 -43.04
CA ASP A 728 -10.17 9.62 -43.79
C ASP A 728 -8.70 9.67 -43.42
N ILE A 729 -8.41 9.63 -42.12
CA ILE A 729 -7.03 9.59 -41.60
C ILE A 729 -6.32 8.34 -42.15
N GLY A 730 -6.96 7.17 -42.07
CA GLY A 730 -6.40 5.94 -42.60
C GLY A 730 -6.17 5.96 -44.12
N ALA A 731 -7.09 6.59 -44.85
CA ALA A 731 -7.04 6.74 -46.30
C ALA A 731 -5.92 7.69 -46.76
N GLU A 732 -5.69 8.78 -46.02
CA GLU A 732 -4.63 9.74 -46.33
C GLU A 732 -3.26 9.20 -45.90
N TYR A 733 -3.11 8.83 -44.63
CA TYR A 733 -1.80 8.58 -44.03
C TYR A 733 -1.34 7.13 -44.07
N GLY A 734 -2.24 6.16 -44.26
CA GLY A 734 -1.91 4.72 -44.29
C GLY A 734 -1.51 4.16 -45.66
N LYS A 735 -1.51 5.01 -46.70
CA LYS A 735 -1.36 4.59 -48.10
C LYS A 735 0.02 4.04 -48.43
N ASP A 736 1.07 4.62 -47.89
CA ASP A 736 2.45 4.18 -48.01
C ASP A 736 2.65 2.73 -47.54
N THR A 737 2.12 2.45 -46.35
CA THR A 737 2.22 1.17 -45.66
C THR A 737 1.37 0.13 -46.38
N PHE A 738 0.17 0.50 -46.82
CA PHE A 738 -0.67 -0.37 -47.64
C PHE A 738 0.04 -0.81 -48.92
N MET A 739 0.61 0.14 -49.68
CA MET A 739 1.31 -0.15 -50.94
C MET A 739 2.57 -0.98 -50.71
N PHE A 740 3.31 -0.71 -49.64
CA PHE A 740 4.47 -1.50 -49.24
C PHE A 740 4.07 -2.97 -48.99
N ILE A 741 2.98 -3.19 -48.26
CA ILE A 741 2.51 -4.54 -47.94
C ILE A 741 1.98 -5.25 -49.20
N GLU A 742 1.23 -4.55 -50.06
CA GLU A 742 0.74 -5.14 -51.31
C GLU A 742 1.90 -5.66 -52.17
N LYS A 743 3.03 -4.94 -52.18
CA LYS A 743 4.20 -5.26 -53.01
C LYS A 743 5.20 -6.22 -52.36
N PHE A 744 5.43 -6.11 -51.05
CA PHE A 744 6.51 -6.81 -50.34
C PHE A 744 6.03 -7.78 -49.26
N GLY A 745 4.74 -7.79 -48.96
CA GLY A 745 4.12 -8.65 -47.95
C GLY A 745 4.33 -8.13 -46.52
N THR A 746 3.50 -8.63 -45.59
CA THR A 746 3.48 -8.17 -44.19
C THR A 746 4.73 -8.56 -43.40
N ALA A 747 5.42 -9.64 -43.77
CA ALA A 747 6.58 -10.15 -43.04
C ALA A 747 7.78 -9.18 -43.06
N LYS A 748 7.87 -8.31 -44.08
CA LYS A 748 8.97 -7.35 -44.23
C LYS A 748 8.72 -5.99 -43.57
N VAL A 749 7.52 -5.79 -43.01
CA VAL A 749 7.12 -4.52 -42.40
C VAL A 749 7.99 -4.15 -41.20
N PRO A 750 8.29 -5.05 -40.23
CA PRO A 750 9.14 -4.69 -39.10
C PRO A 750 10.54 -4.25 -39.51
N ALA A 751 11.13 -4.90 -40.53
CA ALA A 751 12.43 -4.52 -41.06
C ALA A 751 12.40 -3.15 -41.77
N ALA A 752 11.30 -2.82 -42.45
CA ALA A 752 11.10 -1.53 -43.09
C ALA A 752 10.96 -0.39 -42.06
N PHE A 753 10.20 -0.60 -40.98
CA PHE A 753 10.09 0.37 -39.88
C PHE A 753 11.42 0.53 -39.15
N ALA A 754 12.13 -0.56 -38.84
CA ALA A 754 13.45 -0.47 -38.22
C ALA A 754 14.50 0.26 -39.10
N LEU A 755 14.38 0.15 -40.43
CA LEU A 755 15.20 0.93 -41.35
C LEU A 755 14.80 2.40 -41.34
N LYS A 756 13.49 2.70 -41.36
CA LYS A 756 12.95 4.06 -41.25
C LYS A 756 13.43 4.72 -39.96
N ASP A 757 13.33 4.05 -38.81
CA ASP A 757 13.75 4.59 -37.51
C ASP A 757 15.24 4.95 -37.49
N LYS A 758 16.10 4.16 -38.18
CA LYS A 758 17.52 4.49 -38.34
C LYS A 758 17.73 5.73 -39.20
N VAL A 759 16.97 5.87 -40.27
CA VAL A 759 17.01 7.05 -41.15
C VAL A 759 16.53 8.28 -40.39
N ASP A 760 15.45 8.15 -39.63
CA ASP A 760 14.88 9.24 -38.81
C ASP A 760 15.86 9.68 -37.74
N GLY A 761 16.46 8.73 -37.01
CA GLY A 761 17.50 9.04 -36.01
C GLY A 761 18.76 9.68 -36.60
N TYR A 762 19.06 9.46 -37.89
CA TYR A 762 20.14 10.18 -38.60
C TYR A 762 19.70 11.58 -39.02
N LEU A 763 18.50 11.72 -39.59
CA LEU A 763 17.92 13.00 -40.03
C LEU A 763 17.69 13.97 -38.86
N GLU A 764 17.30 13.46 -37.70
CA GLU A 764 17.15 14.26 -36.47
C GLU A 764 18.49 14.82 -35.97
N LYS A 765 19.58 14.04 -36.07
CA LYS A 765 20.93 14.51 -35.68
C LYS A 765 21.43 15.66 -36.54
N ILE A 766 20.97 15.77 -37.78
CA ILE A 766 21.30 16.86 -38.71
C ILE A 766 20.23 17.96 -38.74
N GLY A 767 19.28 17.96 -37.80
CA GLY A 767 18.26 19.01 -37.64
C GLY A 767 17.05 18.91 -38.57
N LEU A 768 16.94 17.85 -39.38
CA LEU A 768 15.88 17.65 -40.37
C LEU A 768 14.79 16.71 -39.83
N ARG A 769 14.00 17.20 -38.86
CA ARG A 769 12.92 16.43 -38.22
C ARG A 769 11.80 16.08 -39.22
N SER A 770 11.34 14.83 -39.18
CA SER A 770 10.18 14.31 -39.95
C SER A 770 10.29 14.45 -41.47
N LEU A 771 11.50 14.62 -42.02
CA LEU A 771 11.71 14.79 -43.45
C LEU A 771 11.36 13.52 -44.24
N SER A 772 11.73 12.36 -43.72
CA SER A 772 11.40 11.04 -44.27
C SER A 772 9.90 10.84 -44.45
N ASP A 773 9.11 11.13 -43.40
CA ASP A 773 7.65 11.03 -43.42
C ASP A 773 7.03 12.02 -44.40
N LYS A 774 7.51 13.27 -44.42
CA LYS A 774 7.04 14.28 -45.38
C LYS A 774 7.30 13.87 -46.82
N VAL A 775 8.47 13.29 -47.10
CA VAL A 775 8.82 12.78 -48.43
C VAL A 775 7.95 11.58 -48.79
N LEU A 776 7.77 10.63 -47.87
CA LEU A 776 6.95 9.43 -48.11
C LEU A 776 5.48 9.79 -48.35
N GLN A 777 4.93 10.73 -47.57
CA GLN A 777 3.58 11.26 -47.75
C GLN A 777 3.45 12.06 -49.06
N MET A 778 4.45 12.86 -49.43
CA MET A 778 4.45 13.59 -50.71
C MET A 778 4.45 12.61 -51.90
N VAL A 779 5.30 11.59 -51.86
CA VAL A 779 5.38 10.56 -52.91
C VAL A 779 4.07 9.79 -53.03
N THR A 780 3.44 9.46 -51.91
CA THR A 780 2.19 8.70 -51.92
C THR A 780 0.96 9.52 -52.31
N LYS A 781 0.97 10.85 -52.11
CA LYS A 781 -0.06 11.75 -52.65
C LYS A 781 -0.12 11.74 -54.18
N LEU A 782 0.99 11.45 -54.86
CA LEU A 782 1.05 11.35 -56.32
C LEU A 782 0.54 10.01 -56.89
N LEU A 783 0.32 9.01 -56.03
CA LEU A 783 -0.20 7.70 -56.45
C LEU A 783 -1.74 7.70 -56.55
N PRO A 784 -2.37 6.82 -57.34
CA PRO A 784 -3.83 6.69 -57.39
C PRO A 784 -4.43 6.24 -56.04
N ASN A 785 -5.75 6.42 -55.85
CA ASN A 785 -6.45 5.97 -54.65
C ASN A 785 -6.32 4.45 -54.49
N HIS A 786 -5.90 4.01 -53.31
CA HIS A 786 -5.64 2.61 -52.99
C HIS A 786 -6.89 1.88 -52.47
N LEU A 787 -7.95 2.63 -52.16
CA LEU A 787 -9.22 2.13 -51.65
C LEU A 787 -10.22 1.79 -52.76
N PRO A 788 -11.06 0.75 -52.61
CA PRO A 788 -12.12 0.44 -53.55
C PRO A 788 -13.11 1.62 -53.71
N LYS A 789 -13.44 1.97 -54.96
CA LYS A 789 -14.36 3.09 -55.29
C LYS A 789 -15.65 3.07 -54.46
N ARG A 790 -16.25 1.88 -54.32
CA ARG A 790 -17.52 1.68 -53.59
C ARG A 790 -17.43 1.96 -52.09
N MET A 791 -16.26 1.78 -51.47
CA MET A 791 -16.06 2.14 -50.06
C MET A 791 -15.98 3.66 -49.89
N ASN A 792 -15.34 4.37 -50.83
CA ASN A 792 -15.30 5.83 -50.81
C ASN A 792 -16.71 6.42 -51.01
N GLU A 793 -17.49 5.85 -51.95
CA GLU A 793 -18.89 6.22 -52.14
C GLU A 793 -19.73 6.03 -50.86
N PHE A 794 -19.49 4.95 -50.11
CA PHE A 794 -20.15 4.74 -48.81
C PHE A 794 -19.69 5.71 -47.73
N ARG A 795 -18.38 6.00 -47.68
CA ARG A 795 -17.80 7.00 -46.78
C ARG A 795 -18.43 8.37 -46.97
N ASP A 796 -18.74 8.75 -48.20
CA ASP A 796 -19.35 10.04 -48.51
C ASP A 796 -20.81 10.13 -48.01
N LEU A 797 -21.47 8.98 -47.81
CA LEU A 797 -22.88 8.91 -47.42
C LEU A 797 -23.11 8.68 -45.92
N TYR A 798 -22.20 7.96 -45.25
CA TYR A 798 -22.41 7.50 -43.86
C TYR A 798 -21.26 7.88 -42.92
N GLU A 799 -21.56 8.20 -41.67
CA GLU A 799 -20.58 8.57 -40.64
C GLU A 799 -19.99 7.33 -39.94
N HIS A 800 -20.79 6.29 -39.81
CA HIS A 800 -20.44 5.06 -39.14
C HIS A 800 -20.35 3.91 -40.13
N HIS A 801 -19.28 3.13 -40.05
CA HIS A 801 -19.09 1.96 -40.89
C HIS A 801 -18.79 0.73 -40.04
N LEU A 802 -19.47 -0.38 -40.32
CA LEU A 802 -19.29 -1.66 -39.65
C LEU A 802 -19.01 -2.76 -40.68
N MET A 803 -17.90 -3.46 -40.51
CA MET A 803 -17.52 -4.61 -41.33
C MET A 803 -17.73 -5.90 -40.57
N ILE A 804 -18.58 -6.79 -41.07
CA ILE A 804 -18.90 -8.06 -40.42
C ILE A 804 -18.41 -9.20 -41.30
N ARG A 805 -17.58 -10.08 -40.75
CA ARG A 805 -17.10 -11.29 -41.44
C ARG A 805 -17.84 -12.50 -40.88
N ILE A 806 -18.52 -13.27 -41.74
CA ILE A 806 -19.33 -14.41 -41.33
C ILE A 806 -19.18 -15.58 -42.31
N GLU A 807 -19.54 -16.80 -41.86
CA GLU A 807 -19.63 -17.98 -42.72
C GLU A 807 -20.85 -17.92 -43.66
N ASN A 808 -20.71 -18.51 -44.86
CA ASN A 808 -21.71 -18.43 -45.94
C ASN A 808 -23.13 -18.91 -45.54
N GLN A 809 -23.22 -19.89 -44.63
CA GLN A 809 -24.51 -20.51 -44.25
C GLN A 809 -25.38 -19.55 -43.42
N ASP A 810 -24.75 -18.69 -42.61
CA ASP A 810 -25.43 -17.71 -41.76
C ASP A 810 -25.60 -16.34 -42.45
N GLY A 811 -24.79 -16.07 -43.49
CA GLY A 811 -24.82 -14.83 -44.26
C GLY A 811 -26.15 -14.54 -44.97
N VAL A 812 -26.88 -15.58 -45.38
CA VAL A 812 -28.20 -15.41 -46.03
C VAL A 812 -29.25 -14.86 -45.07
N ARG A 813 -29.23 -15.31 -43.80
CA ARG A 813 -30.16 -14.86 -42.75
C ARG A 813 -29.85 -13.43 -42.31
N LEU A 814 -28.56 -13.11 -42.17
CA LEU A 814 -28.09 -11.75 -41.91
C LEU A 814 -28.47 -10.82 -43.06
N PHE A 815 -28.24 -11.21 -44.31
CA PHE A 815 -28.63 -10.42 -45.48
C PHE A 815 -30.14 -10.18 -45.54
N TYR A 816 -30.95 -11.21 -45.31
CA TYR A 816 -32.40 -11.10 -45.32
C TYR A 816 -32.90 -10.12 -44.25
N ILE A 817 -32.40 -10.20 -43.02
CA ILE A 817 -32.91 -9.34 -41.93
C ILE A 817 -32.38 -7.91 -42.03
N VAL A 818 -31.10 -7.74 -42.35
CA VAL A 818 -30.53 -6.40 -42.57
C VAL A 818 -31.18 -5.71 -43.79
N SER A 819 -31.69 -6.48 -44.77
CA SER A 819 -32.48 -5.92 -45.88
C SER A 819 -33.96 -5.67 -45.55
N GLN A 820 -34.51 -6.27 -44.48
CA GLN A 820 -35.86 -6.00 -43.97
C GLN A 820 -35.90 -4.78 -43.04
N TRP A 821 -34.78 -4.40 -42.44
CA TRP A 821 -34.66 -3.18 -41.67
C TRP A 821 -34.64 -1.99 -42.64
N GLN A 822 -35.82 -1.42 -42.92
CA GLN A 822 -35.98 -0.14 -43.62
C GLN A 822 -35.43 1.02 -42.77
N VAL A 823 -34.14 1.02 -42.47
CA VAL A 823 -33.42 2.26 -42.19
C VAL A 823 -33.13 2.88 -43.56
N GLN A 824 -33.59 4.11 -43.76
CA GLN A 824 -33.56 4.78 -45.05
C GLN A 824 -32.17 4.65 -45.73
N GLN A 825 -32.19 4.00 -46.91
CA GLN A 825 -31.12 3.86 -47.90
C GLN A 825 -29.99 2.84 -47.63
N PHE A 826 -30.04 1.75 -48.42
CA PHE A 826 -28.97 0.89 -48.99
C PHE A 826 -27.93 0.22 -48.07
N VAL A 827 -28.29 -0.97 -47.56
CA VAL A 827 -27.31 -2.01 -47.19
C VAL A 827 -26.84 -2.69 -48.48
N ILE A 828 -25.57 -2.55 -48.82
CA ILE A 828 -24.95 -3.27 -49.93
C ILE A 828 -23.87 -4.18 -49.39
N VAL A 829 -24.09 -5.48 -49.54
CA VAL A 829 -23.10 -6.52 -49.27
C VAL A 829 -22.13 -6.58 -50.45
N ILE A 830 -20.87 -6.19 -50.23
CA ILE A 830 -19.85 -6.37 -51.25
C ILE A 830 -19.13 -7.69 -51.00
N ARG A 831 -19.30 -8.64 -51.94
CA ARG A 831 -18.50 -9.87 -51.98
C ARG A 831 -17.08 -9.51 -52.48
N ILE A 832 -16.14 -9.22 -51.58
CA ILE A 832 -14.78 -8.81 -51.97
C ILE A 832 -13.77 -9.93 -51.75
N VAL A 833 -13.01 -10.27 -52.80
CA VAL A 833 -11.94 -11.26 -52.77
C VAL A 833 -10.58 -10.59 -52.51
N ARG A 834 -9.84 -11.13 -51.53
CA ARG A 834 -8.40 -10.97 -51.21
C ARG A 834 -7.83 -9.58 -50.85
N LYS A 835 -8.21 -8.46 -51.48
CA LYS A 835 -7.46 -7.17 -51.32
C LYS A 835 -7.75 -6.35 -50.05
N LEU A 836 -8.89 -6.54 -49.37
CA LEU A 836 -9.24 -5.75 -48.16
C LEU A 836 -8.51 -6.14 -46.88
N LYS A 837 -7.94 -7.35 -46.79
CA LYS A 837 -7.31 -7.85 -45.55
C LYS A 837 -6.08 -7.03 -45.12
N ILE A 838 -5.40 -6.42 -46.08
CA ILE A 838 -4.18 -5.63 -45.85
C ILE A 838 -4.54 -4.23 -45.32
N LEU A 839 -5.60 -3.64 -45.87
CA LEU A 839 -6.08 -2.31 -45.53
C LEU A 839 -6.64 -2.23 -44.10
N LEU A 840 -7.50 -3.20 -43.77
CA LEU A 840 -8.19 -3.32 -42.48
C LEU A 840 -7.23 -3.44 -41.29
N ARG A 841 -6.15 -4.22 -41.46
CA ARG A 841 -5.15 -4.43 -40.41
C ARG A 841 -4.38 -3.17 -40.03
N TRP A 842 -4.39 -2.14 -40.86
CA TRP A 842 -3.48 -1.00 -40.72
C TRP A 842 -4.17 0.36 -40.59
N ILE A 843 -5.35 0.58 -41.20
CA ILE A 843 -6.14 1.80 -40.91
C ILE A 843 -6.45 1.91 -39.41
N LEU A 844 -6.73 0.77 -38.75
CA LEU A 844 -6.96 0.69 -37.30
C LEU A 844 -5.66 0.78 -36.48
N LEU A 845 -4.53 0.29 -37.00
CA LEU A 845 -3.24 0.38 -36.31
C LEU A 845 -2.68 1.81 -36.31
N TYR A 846 -2.83 2.52 -37.43
CA TYR A 846 -2.37 3.91 -37.57
C TYR A 846 -3.22 4.86 -36.71
N ALA A 847 -4.54 4.69 -36.69
CA ALA A 847 -5.44 5.49 -35.85
C ALA A 847 -5.17 5.34 -34.32
N VAL A 848 -4.58 4.23 -33.88
CA VAL A 848 -4.21 4.01 -32.47
C VAL A 848 -2.81 4.56 -32.15
N THR A 849 -1.90 4.63 -33.12
CA THR A 849 -0.54 5.15 -32.92
C THR A 849 -0.38 6.64 -33.20
N THR A 850 -1.26 7.27 -33.99
CA THR A 850 -1.18 8.72 -34.31
C THR A 850 -2.12 9.64 -33.51
N VAL A 851 -2.99 9.12 -32.63
CA VAL A 851 -3.86 9.96 -31.76
C VAL A 851 -3.14 10.43 -30.47
N ASN A 852 -1.84 10.11 -30.31
CA ASN A 852 -0.97 10.70 -29.29
C ASN A 852 0.09 11.65 -29.90
N GLY A 853 -0.28 12.38 -30.95
CA GLY A 853 0.52 13.44 -31.57
C GLY A 853 -0.11 14.81 -31.38
#